data_AF-A0A832KH32-F1
#
_entry.id   AF-A0A832KH32-F1
#
_cell.length_a   1.000
_cell.length_b   1.000
_cell.length_c   1.000
_cell.angle_alpha   90.00
_cell.angle_beta   90.00
_cell.angle_gamma   90.00
#
_symmetry.space_group_name_H-M   'P 1'
#
loop_
_entity.id
_entity.type
_entity.pdbx_description
1 polymer ?
#
loop_
_entity_poly.entity_id
_entity_poly.type
_entity_poly.pdbx_seq_one_letter_code
_entity_poly.pdbx_strand_id
1 'polypeptide(L)'
;MKRLSRTIMTAMLVALLAFSLVGCKSTAKVEPIPPAPVVEPAPEPIMPVAVPEAVEKPVEPAPAPEPAPVVPVKEMMPVAAVEYPYGVQEIVKNDDGAKVFDLFIVHTNDLNGNIYAENGGLGVARLSTMARAGKAITDNWLMLNAGNVGAVPADMAMVAAGLVDWIGYDAYTPQAVQLATGITGTKKALPLSANALDVDGYLVAQPYQVYNFNGFKVGVVGLVSPKPIQGVSFTSDLILSNAQYAVDMAKDFVDYIVVLGDLGSTGDLSSEMVCQNIDGIDLFVDGNGDAMAKRVNGTLIVRADSGLRSIGAVQLRVENGKVVSSYPVILPATDVLDPTKSAIAKSYEPFARAMGYTLMTTVPEDPAVVSLIGPSPVVKAAVPAPKPAPAPAPAPAPAPAPVKEKVVEAVVPAKAEKAPMVYPYGVTEIVKNDDGAKEFDLFIVHTNDVHGRIVPGDGGMGYAKLATMLKMGRAITDNILYLDAGDTTHGTNLANMFEGETVGVILDMIGLDAIAPGNHDFNYGVDRLVEAAKFAHEYTDIKVLSANVLDEDGYLLFQPYQIYDFNGFKIAVVGLTTPDTATKTHPKNVEGVTFMHDVLVQNAQAAVDLARTMVDYIVVLGHIGLDYDGASGITSDLIINNVKGIDLFIDGHSHTVLPQGKKVGDTMIVSAGEYMKNVGLVQLHVKNGKVTALYPMLIPAKDVLNPAESELARSYGITNVPDDPQVSEYTGYMMAKLSEKMNVVIANIPEMLDGARENVRTKPTNLSRLITQAMTAESGADFTITNGGGIRASMKAGDVTVGDVITVLPFTNIITVCEIKGSEVYAALEHGYSMLPATNGAFSQTDLQVVFNRFGAPGKRILRVLLNGKPIDKNATYKVATNDFMAAGGDGYSMFGRVLTEGSLLSDVFMEFLTKHYPAK
;
A
#
# COMPACT_ATOMS: atom_id res chain seq x y z
N MET A 1 17.43 -8.93 7.29
CA MET A 1 18.68 -8.34 6.74
C MET A 1 19.35 -9.07 5.54
N LYS A 2 18.92 -10.26 5.05
CA LYS A 2 19.47 -10.86 3.80
C LYS A 2 18.44 -11.09 2.68
N ARG A 3 17.23 -10.52 2.80
CA ARG A 3 16.10 -10.77 1.87
C ARG A 3 15.44 -9.52 1.26
N LEU A 4 15.71 -8.30 1.75
CA LEU A 4 15.17 -7.07 1.15
C LEU A 4 15.61 -6.85 -0.33
N SER A 5 16.74 -7.42 -0.75
CA SER A 5 17.27 -7.28 -2.12
C SER A 5 16.59 -8.21 -3.15
N ARG A 6 15.36 -8.66 -2.92
CA ARG A 6 14.59 -9.50 -3.86
C ARG A 6 13.31 -8.85 -4.36
N THR A 7 12.67 -8.01 -3.55
CA THR A 7 11.31 -7.49 -3.80
C THR A 7 11.18 -6.62 -5.07
N ILE A 8 12.29 -6.13 -5.62
CA ILE A 8 12.30 -5.18 -6.74
C ILE A 8 12.87 -5.81 -8.01
N MET A 9 13.85 -6.70 -7.88
CA MET A 9 14.06 -7.81 -8.82
C MET A 9 12.76 -8.57 -9.13
N THR A 10 11.85 -8.72 -8.15
CA THR A 10 10.49 -9.21 -8.38
C THR A 10 9.74 -8.35 -9.38
N ALA A 11 9.64 -7.04 -9.16
CA ALA A 11 8.98 -6.14 -10.11
C ALA A 11 9.64 -6.24 -11.50
N MET A 12 10.96 -6.38 -11.58
CA MET A 12 11.70 -6.61 -12.83
C MET A 12 11.29 -7.92 -13.52
N LEU A 13 11.37 -9.07 -12.83
CA LEU A 13 10.99 -10.37 -13.37
C LEU A 13 9.51 -10.42 -13.76
N VAL A 14 8.64 -9.79 -12.98
CA VAL A 14 7.23 -9.64 -13.30
C VAL A 14 7.03 -8.77 -14.54
N ALA A 15 7.74 -7.64 -14.71
CA ALA A 15 7.71 -6.86 -15.95
C ALA A 15 8.34 -7.56 -17.16
N LEU A 16 9.30 -8.46 -16.94
CA LEU A 16 10.00 -9.20 -18.00
C LEU A 16 9.19 -10.41 -18.49
N LEU A 17 8.15 -10.81 -17.75
CA LEU A 17 7.32 -11.99 -17.99
C LEU A 17 5.81 -11.67 -18.15
N ALA A 18 5.35 -10.50 -17.70
CA ALA A 18 3.97 -10.03 -17.85
C ALA A 18 3.93 -8.80 -18.76
N PHE A 19 3.12 -8.83 -19.83
CA PHE A 19 3.18 -7.78 -20.84
C PHE A 19 1.89 -7.11 -21.29
N SER A 20 1.85 -5.82 -21.00
CA SER A 20 1.08 -4.77 -21.68
C SER A 20 -0.45 -4.79 -21.54
N LEU A 21 -0.90 -3.77 -20.81
CA LEU A 21 -2.09 -2.99 -21.13
C LEU A 21 -2.07 -2.51 -22.59
N VAL A 22 -2.64 -3.28 -23.52
CA VAL A 22 -3.46 -2.73 -24.63
C VAL A 22 -4.59 -3.73 -24.94
N GLY A 23 -5.83 -3.32 -24.71
CA GLY A 23 -7.00 -3.95 -25.36
C GLY A 23 -7.71 -5.08 -24.62
N CYS A 24 -8.39 -4.78 -23.52
CA CYS A 24 -9.61 -5.52 -23.14
C CYS A 24 -10.71 -4.63 -22.53
N LYS A 25 -11.07 -3.55 -23.24
CA LYS A 25 -12.50 -3.21 -23.35
C LYS A 25 -13.08 -4.11 -24.45
N SER A 26 -14.22 -4.76 -24.18
CA SER A 26 -14.87 -5.63 -25.16
C SER A 26 -15.26 -4.86 -26.43
N THR A 27 -14.95 -5.47 -27.57
CA THR A 27 -15.34 -5.11 -28.95
C THR A 27 -16.79 -4.61 -29.14
N ALA A 28 -17.17 -3.83 -30.15
CA ALA A 28 -16.46 -3.03 -31.17
C ALA A 28 -17.53 -2.28 -32.02
N LYS A 29 -17.14 -1.22 -32.74
CA LYS A 29 -17.73 -0.88 -34.05
C LYS A 29 -16.77 -0.03 -34.87
N VAL A 30 -16.61 -0.40 -36.14
CA VAL A 30 -15.80 0.30 -37.15
C VAL A 30 -16.77 0.98 -38.11
N GLU A 31 -16.53 2.24 -38.46
CA GLU A 31 -17.18 2.91 -39.60
C GLU A 31 -16.12 3.44 -40.58
N PRO A 32 -16.37 3.38 -41.90
CA PRO A 32 -15.35 3.62 -42.93
C PRO A 32 -15.22 5.08 -43.35
N ILE A 33 -14.00 5.40 -43.80
CA ILE A 33 -13.56 6.71 -44.29
C ILE A 33 -13.74 6.77 -45.84
N PRO A 34 -14.56 7.67 -46.44
CA PRO A 34 -14.79 7.78 -47.92
C PRO A 34 -13.58 8.34 -48.73
N PRO A 35 -13.68 8.84 -49.99
CA PRO A 35 -12.52 9.41 -50.73
C PRO A 35 -12.51 10.95 -50.98
N ALA A 36 -11.33 11.57 -51.17
CA ALA A 36 -11.11 13.03 -51.37
C ALA A 36 -10.80 13.45 -52.84
N PRO A 37 -11.13 14.69 -53.27
CA PRO A 37 -10.68 15.29 -54.54
C PRO A 37 -9.81 16.56 -54.38
N VAL A 38 -9.14 16.99 -55.47
CA VAL A 38 -8.08 18.04 -55.54
C VAL A 38 -8.32 18.89 -56.82
N VAL A 39 -8.06 20.21 -56.93
CA VAL A 39 -6.80 20.87 -57.36
C VAL A 39 -7.01 22.41 -57.42
N GLU A 40 -6.15 23.18 -56.72
CA GLU A 40 -5.55 24.52 -57.02
C GLU A 40 -6.40 25.73 -57.58
N PRO A 41 -5.83 26.95 -57.80
CA PRO A 41 -5.23 27.86 -56.80
C PRO A 41 -5.62 29.37 -56.96
N ALA A 42 -5.36 30.20 -55.91
CA ALA A 42 -5.10 31.67 -55.93
C ALA A 42 -6.21 32.63 -56.49
N PRO A 43 -6.32 33.93 -56.08
CA PRO A 43 -5.26 34.82 -55.56
C PRO A 43 -5.60 35.67 -54.30
N GLU A 44 -4.61 36.42 -53.81
CA GLU A 44 -4.79 37.56 -52.87
C GLU A 44 -5.59 38.71 -53.53
N PRO A 45 -6.14 39.70 -52.78
CA PRO A 45 -5.32 40.90 -52.49
C PRO A 45 -5.70 41.82 -51.28
N ILE A 46 -4.70 42.63 -50.84
CA ILE A 46 -4.78 44.03 -50.33
C ILE A 46 -5.22 44.35 -48.87
N MET A 47 -4.38 45.16 -48.19
CA MET A 47 -4.61 45.88 -46.92
C MET A 47 -5.38 47.22 -47.09
N PRO A 48 -5.84 47.86 -45.99
CA PRO A 48 -5.49 49.28 -45.82
C PRO A 48 -5.20 49.78 -44.37
N VAL A 49 -3.93 50.11 -44.12
CA VAL A 49 -3.36 51.39 -43.59
C VAL A 49 -4.16 52.35 -42.66
N ALA A 50 -3.62 52.55 -41.44
CA ALA A 50 -3.51 53.78 -40.58
C ALA A 50 -4.80 54.51 -40.07
N VAL A 51 -4.82 55.46 -39.10
CA VAL A 51 -3.84 56.48 -38.58
C VAL A 51 -4.05 56.79 -37.03
N PRO A 52 -3.52 57.86 -36.33
CA PRO A 52 -2.62 57.66 -35.15
C PRO A 52 -2.89 58.49 -33.85
N GLU A 53 -1.86 58.60 -32.98
CA GLU A 53 -1.59 59.60 -31.90
C GLU A 53 -2.37 59.48 -30.56
N ALA A 54 -1.86 59.95 -29.40
CA ALA A 54 -0.79 60.94 -29.10
C ALA A 54 0.10 60.60 -27.86
N VAL A 55 1.09 61.46 -27.55
CA VAL A 55 2.11 61.32 -26.50
C VAL A 55 2.12 62.54 -25.55
N GLU A 56 2.28 62.34 -24.24
CA GLU A 56 2.72 63.40 -23.29
C GLU A 56 3.71 62.88 -22.22
N LYS A 57 4.48 63.82 -21.64
CA LYS A 57 5.61 63.65 -20.69
C LYS A 57 5.91 65.05 -20.07
N PRO A 58 6.67 65.17 -18.96
CA PRO A 58 6.51 64.63 -17.61
C PRO A 58 6.57 65.74 -16.51
N VAL A 59 6.31 65.42 -15.23
CA VAL A 59 6.65 66.32 -14.08
C VAL A 59 7.11 65.50 -12.87
N GLU A 60 8.11 66.01 -12.14
CA GLU A 60 8.71 65.50 -10.90
C GLU A 60 8.51 66.54 -9.78
N PRO A 61 8.41 66.18 -8.48
CA PRO A 61 9.53 66.51 -7.57
C PRO A 61 9.71 65.66 -6.28
N ALA A 62 10.98 65.46 -5.92
CA ALA A 62 11.60 65.53 -4.57
C ALA A 62 11.25 64.52 -3.42
N PRO A 63 12.18 64.28 -2.45
CA PRO A 63 12.22 63.02 -1.68
C PRO A 63 11.92 63.13 -0.16
N ALA A 64 11.81 61.97 0.49
CA ALA A 64 11.70 61.76 1.94
C ALA A 64 12.48 60.47 2.37
N PRO A 65 12.75 60.22 3.68
CA PRO A 65 14.11 59.94 4.15
C PRO A 65 14.50 58.45 4.40
N GLU A 66 15.80 58.23 4.63
CA GLU A 66 16.44 56.93 4.90
C GLU A 66 15.98 56.24 6.20
N PRO A 67 15.82 54.89 6.19
CA PRO A 67 15.85 54.06 7.38
C PRO A 67 17.24 53.45 7.66
N ALA A 68 17.43 53.00 8.90
CA ALA A 68 18.70 52.60 9.54
C ALA A 68 19.47 51.42 8.88
N PRO A 69 20.80 51.31 9.10
CA PRO A 69 21.66 50.33 8.42
C PRO A 69 21.38 48.87 8.82
N VAL A 70 21.34 48.00 7.81
CA VAL A 70 21.20 46.55 7.96
C VAL A 70 22.59 45.89 8.05
N VAL A 71 22.75 44.93 8.95
CA VAL A 71 23.97 44.11 9.11
C VAL A 71 24.13 43.19 7.88
N PRO A 72 25.31 43.08 7.26
CA PRO A 72 25.46 42.37 5.99
C PRO A 72 25.26 40.85 6.17
N VAL A 73 24.25 40.32 5.49
CA VAL A 73 24.14 38.87 5.22
C VAL A 73 25.09 38.55 4.06
N LYS A 74 25.89 37.51 4.24
CA LYS A 74 26.91 37.07 3.29
C LYS A 74 26.23 36.44 2.07
N GLU A 75 26.39 37.05 0.89
CA GLU A 75 25.93 36.44 -0.37
C GLU A 75 26.59 35.07 -0.57
N MET A 76 25.79 34.04 -0.86
CA MET A 76 26.30 32.79 -1.42
C MET A 76 26.56 33.01 -2.90
N MET A 77 27.80 32.79 -3.32
CA MET A 77 28.17 32.78 -4.74
C MET A 77 27.44 31.66 -5.48
N PRO A 78 27.11 31.82 -6.78
CA PRO A 78 26.61 30.72 -7.59
C PRO A 78 27.64 29.59 -7.63
N VAL A 79 27.18 28.35 -7.43
CA VAL A 79 28.04 27.17 -7.54
C VAL A 79 28.44 27.00 -9.00
N ALA A 80 29.74 26.86 -9.26
CA ALA A 80 30.25 26.64 -10.61
C ALA A 80 29.75 25.29 -11.17
N ALA A 81 29.44 25.25 -12.46
CA ALA A 81 29.14 24.00 -13.15
C ALA A 81 30.38 23.09 -13.13
N VAL A 82 30.17 21.79 -12.87
CA VAL A 82 31.24 20.79 -12.91
C VAL A 82 31.57 20.48 -14.36
N GLU A 83 32.78 20.86 -14.81
CA GLU A 83 33.30 20.43 -16.12
C GLU A 83 33.90 19.02 -16.00
N TYR A 84 33.27 18.05 -16.65
CA TYR A 84 33.80 16.68 -16.73
C TYR A 84 34.85 16.57 -17.86
N PRO A 85 35.95 15.82 -17.66
CA PRO A 85 36.93 15.54 -18.71
C PRO A 85 36.31 14.95 -19.98
N TYR A 86 36.89 15.26 -21.14
CA TYR A 86 36.43 14.84 -22.49
C TYR A 86 35.07 15.42 -22.92
N GLY A 87 34.59 16.49 -22.27
CA GLY A 87 33.34 17.17 -22.63
C GLY A 87 32.08 16.40 -22.24
N VAL A 88 32.22 15.35 -21.43
CA VAL A 88 31.11 14.57 -20.88
C VAL A 88 30.13 15.51 -20.19
N GLN A 89 28.83 15.29 -20.41
CA GLN A 89 27.75 15.99 -19.73
C GLN A 89 26.99 14.99 -18.87
N GLU A 90 26.61 15.39 -17.67
CA GLU A 90 25.83 14.55 -16.76
C GLU A 90 24.43 14.28 -17.34
N ILE A 91 24.07 13.02 -17.52
CA ILE A 91 22.73 12.62 -17.96
C ILE A 91 21.89 12.34 -16.73
N VAL A 92 21.00 13.25 -16.37
CA VAL A 92 20.00 13.02 -15.33
C VAL A 92 18.98 12.00 -15.87
N LYS A 93 18.95 10.83 -15.24
CA LYS A 93 18.05 9.72 -15.56
C LYS A 93 16.79 9.77 -14.69
N ASN A 94 16.96 10.13 -13.42
CA ASN A 94 15.89 10.41 -12.48
C ASN A 94 16.36 11.47 -11.46
N ASP A 95 15.46 12.35 -11.03
CA ASP A 95 15.70 13.36 -9.98
C ASP A 95 14.41 13.63 -9.18
N ASP A 96 13.74 12.55 -8.76
CA ASP A 96 12.58 12.59 -7.85
C ASP A 96 12.98 12.93 -6.39
N GLY A 97 14.29 13.02 -6.11
CA GLY A 97 14.86 13.37 -4.82
C GLY A 97 14.97 12.22 -3.81
N ALA A 98 14.49 11.01 -4.14
CA ALA A 98 14.47 9.88 -3.24
C ALA A 98 15.87 9.52 -2.73
N LYS A 99 16.02 9.46 -1.40
CA LYS A 99 17.27 9.05 -0.75
C LYS A 99 17.40 7.55 -0.55
N VAL A 100 16.33 6.80 -0.81
CA VAL A 100 16.28 5.35 -0.73
C VAL A 100 15.56 4.85 -1.97
N PHE A 101 16.29 4.18 -2.86
CA PHE A 101 15.75 3.65 -4.12
C PHE A 101 16.58 2.47 -4.60
N ASP A 102 16.07 1.78 -5.61
CA ASP A 102 16.75 0.67 -6.24
C ASP A 102 17.05 1.02 -7.70
N LEU A 103 18.33 0.90 -8.05
CA LEU A 103 18.87 1.15 -9.37
C LEU A 103 19.07 -0.19 -10.09
N PHE A 104 18.56 -0.28 -11.32
CA PHE A 104 18.71 -1.45 -12.17
C PHE A 104 19.73 -1.21 -13.27
N ILE A 105 20.78 -2.04 -13.27
CA ILE A 105 21.74 -2.09 -14.38
C ILE A 105 21.43 -3.35 -15.15
N VAL A 106 20.89 -3.21 -16.36
CA VAL A 106 20.41 -4.32 -17.19
C VAL A 106 21.23 -4.38 -18.47
N HIS A 107 21.74 -5.55 -18.82
CA HIS A 107 22.57 -5.70 -20.01
C HIS A 107 22.26 -6.94 -20.85
N THR A 108 22.52 -6.77 -22.14
CA THR A 108 22.47 -7.82 -23.16
C THR A 108 23.86 -8.06 -23.73
N ASN A 109 24.03 -9.20 -24.41
CA ASN A 109 25.24 -9.47 -25.17
C ASN A 109 24.93 -9.89 -26.62
N ASP A 110 25.75 -9.40 -27.57
CA ASP A 110 25.76 -9.74 -28.99
C ASP A 110 24.37 -9.96 -29.61
N LEU A 111 23.63 -8.89 -29.93
CA LEU A 111 22.30 -9.00 -30.56
C LEU A 111 22.32 -9.68 -31.95
N ASN A 112 23.50 -9.91 -32.51
CA ASN A 112 23.74 -10.48 -33.83
C ASN A 112 23.06 -11.85 -34.03
N GLY A 113 22.18 -11.94 -35.03
CA GLY A 113 21.57 -13.19 -35.50
C GLY A 113 20.19 -13.53 -34.94
N ASN A 114 19.80 -13.02 -33.76
CA ASN A 114 18.54 -13.40 -33.12
C ASN A 114 17.51 -12.26 -33.10
N ILE A 115 17.25 -11.69 -34.29
CA ILE A 115 16.24 -10.65 -34.52
C ILE A 115 14.83 -11.20 -34.26
N TYR A 116 14.49 -12.37 -34.82
CA TYR A 116 13.17 -13.00 -34.73
C TYR A 116 13.10 -14.21 -33.78
N ALA A 117 13.85 -14.19 -32.67
CA ALA A 117 13.95 -15.33 -31.74
C ALA A 117 14.54 -16.62 -32.36
N GLU A 118 15.40 -16.48 -33.36
CA GLU A 118 16.13 -17.59 -33.98
C GLU A 118 17.05 -18.29 -32.96
N ASN A 119 17.46 -19.53 -33.25
CA ASN A 119 18.47 -20.29 -32.48
C ASN A 119 18.26 -20.35 -30.94
N GLY A 120 17.02 -20.19 -30.45
CA GLY A 120 16.68 -20.18 -29.03
C GLY A 120 16.93 -18.85 -28.29
N GLY A 121 17.15 -17.75 -29.01
CA GLY A 121 17.18 -16.40 -28.45
C GLY A 121 15.79 -15.79 -28.26
N LEU A 122 15.72 -14.64 -27.58
CA LEU A 122 14.46 -13.96 -27.24
C LEU A 122 13.78 -13.22 -28.42
N GLY A 123 14.56 -12.67 -29.34
CA GLY A 123 14.07 -11.75 -30.37
C GLY A 123 14.02 -10.28 -29.90
N VAL A 124 14.45 -9.36 -30.76
CA VAL A 124 14.53 -7.92 -30.44
C VAL A 124 13.16 -7.28 -30.21
N ALA A 125 12.10 -7.82 -30.84
CA ALA A 125 10.74 -7.33 -30.63
C ALA A 125 10.21 -7.62 -29.22
N ARG A 126 10.52 -8.79 -28.63
CA ARG A 126 10.15 -9.12 -27.24
C ARG A 126 11.02 -8.36 -26.24
N LEU A 127 12.32 -8.23 -26.54
CA LEU A 127 13.23 -7.38 -25.76
C LEU A 127 12.77 -5.91 -25.72
N SER A 128 12.22 -5.38 -26.82
CA SER A 128 11.65 -4.03 -26.87
C SER A 128 10.43 -3.89 -25.99
N THR A 129 9.51 -4.87 -26.00
CA THR A 129 8.41 -4.91 -25.02
C THR A 129 9.00 -4.87 -23.62
N MET A 130 9.89 -5.81 -23.29
CA MET A 130 10.58 -5.97 -22.00
C MET A 130 11.22 -4.70 -21.44
N ALA A 131 12.02 -4.00 -22.25
CA ALA A 131 12.62 -2.74 -21.87
C ALA A 131 11.58 -1.66 -21.53
N ARG A 132 10.42 -1.67 -22.21
CA ARG A 132 9.34 -0.69 -22.01
C ARG A 132 8.51 -0.94 -20.76
N ALA A 133 8.19 -2.18 -20.36
CA ALA A 133 7.53 -2.37 -19.06
C ALA A 133 8.48 -2.10 -17.89
N GLY A 134 9.76 -2.46 -18.02
CA GLY A 134 10.76 -2.11 -17.01
C GLY A 134 10.80 -0.62 -16.70
N LYS A 135 10.90 0.20 -17.75
CA LYS A 135 10.87 1.67 -17.68
C LYS A 135 9.51 2.25 -17.25
N ALA A 136 8.41 1.52 -17.45
CA ALA A 136 7.09 1.93 -16.96
C ALA A 136 6.93 1.75 -15.44
N ILE A 137 7.81 1.00 -14.78
CA ILE A 137 7.79 0.77 -13.33
C ILE A 137 8.69 1.79 -12.60
N THR A 138 9.83 2.18 -13.16
CA THR A 138 10.70 3.22 -12.60
C THR A 138 11.69 3.73 -13.64
N ASP A 139 12.07 5.00 -13.54
CA ASP A 139 13.13 5.62 -14.35
C ASP A 139 14.55 5.29 -13.86
N ASN A 140 14.68 4.59 -12.72
CA ASN A 140 15.96 4.12 -12.14
C ASN A 140 16.58 2.94 -12.90
N TRP A 141 16.66 3.04 -14.24
CA TRP A 141 17.22 2.03 -15.15
C TRP A 141 18.39 2.56 -15.95
N LEU A 142 19.43 1.73 -16.04
CA LEU A 142 20.58 1.89 -16.91
C LEU A 142 20.67 0.66 -17.82
N MET A 143 20.37 0.82 -19.11
CA MET A 143 20.31 -0.28 -20.07
C MET A 143 21.54 -0.29 -20.99
N LEU A 144 22.35 -1.36 -20.92
CA LEU A 144 23.66 -1.45 -21.54
C LEU A 144 23.74 -2.63 -22.54
N ASN A 145 24.55 -2.52 -23.59
CA ASN A 145 24.83 -3.67 -24.47
C ASN A 145 26.33 -3.98 -24.56
N ALA A 146 26.70 -5.16 -24.04
CA ALA A 146 27.97 -5.81 -24.31
C ALA A 146 27.98 -6.41 -25.73
N GLY A 147 29.13 -6.43 -26.38
CA GLY A 147 29.28 -7.02 -27.70
C GLY A 147 28.53 -6.29 -28.82
N ASN A 148 28.32 -6.99 -29.92
CA ASN A 148 27.89 -6.41 -31.19
C ASN A 148 26.36 -6.38 -31.34
N VAL A 149 25.76 -5.20 -31.54
CA VAL A 149 24.33 -5.02 -31.84
C VAL A 149 23.87 -5.56 -33.21
N GLY A 150 24.79 -6.08 -34.03
CA GLY A 150 24.50 -6.85 -35.24
C GLY A 150 25.32 -6.40 -36.45
N ALA A 151 25.81 -7.37 -37.24
CA ALA A 151 26.43 -7.12 -38.53
C ALA A 151 25.35 -6.87 -39.59
N VAL A 152 24.74 -5.70 -39.55
CA VAL A 152 23.67 -5.29 -40.44
C VAL A 152 24.27 -4.73 -41.74
N PRO A 153 23.76 -5.09 -42.94
CA PRO A 153 24.16 -4.46 -44.21
C PRO A 153 24.17 -2.93 -44.13
N ALA A 154 25.10 -2.28 -44.82
CA ALA A 154 25.37 -0.84 -44.62
C ALA A 154 24.16 0.08 -44.90
N ASP A 155 23.23 -0.37 -45.75
CA ASP A 155 21.95 0.26 -46.06
C ASP A 155 20.90 0.12 -44.93
N MET A 156 21.05 -0.87 -44.06
CA MET A 156 20.16 -1.14 -42.92
C MET A 156 20.76 -0.74 -41.56
N ALA A 157 22.03 -0.30 -41.51
CA ALA A 157 22.71 0.13 -40.28
C ALA A 157 21.98 1.27 -39.53
N MET A 158 21.34 2.19 -40.26
CA MET A 158 20.52 3.25 -39.66
C MET A 158 19.24 2.71 -38.99
N VAL A 159 18.69 1.59 -39.47
CA VAL A 159 17.54 0.92 -38.84
C VAL A 159 17.97 0.24 -37.55
N ALA A 160 19.16 -0.39 -37.54
CA ALA A 160 19.74 -1.01 -36.35
C ALA A 160 20.00 0.03 -35.25
N ALA A 161 20.59 1.18 -35.60
CA ALA A 161 20.81 2.27 -34.65
C ALA A 161 19.49 2.88 -34.13
N GLY A 162 18.50 3.06 -35.01
CA GLY A 162 17.15 3.48 -34.61
C GLY A 162 16.47 2.49 -33.67
N LEU A 163 16.70 1.19 -33.84
CA LEU A 163 16.20 0.14 -32.94
C LEU A 163 16.90 0.16 -31.56
N VAL A 164 18.20 0.45 -31.52
CA VAL A 164 18.96 0.62 -30.26
C VAL A 164 18.42 1.82 -29.46
N ASP A 165 18.13 2.95 -30.12
CA ASP A 165 17.47 4.11 -29.49
C ASP A 165 16.00 3.82 -29.10
N TRP A 166 15.29 2.97 -29.84
CA TRP A 166 13.88 2.60 -29.58
C TRP A 166 13.72 1.71 -28.35
N ILE A 167 14.51 0.63 -28.26
CA ILE A 167 14.65 -0.17 -27.03
C ILE A 167 15.17 0.73 -25.90
N GLY A 168 15.99 1.71 -26.25
CA GLY A 168 16.48 2.77 -25.38
C GLY A 168 17.63 2.29 -24.52
N TYR A 169 18.66 1.74 -25.16
CA TYR A 169 19.96 1.60 -24.53
C TYR A 169 20.52 2.99 -24.17
N ASP A 170 21.23 3.06 -23.06
CA ASP A 170 21.95 4.24 -22.61
C ASP A 170 23.39 4.23 -23.14
N ALA A 171 24.04 3.06 -23.17
CA ALA A 171 25.38 2.89 -23.74
C ALA A 171 25.63 1.48 -24.29
N TYR A 172 26.61 1.34 -25.18
CA TYR A 172 27.01 0.07 -25.80
C TYR A 172 28.50 0.05 -26.17
N THR A 173 29.08 -1.13 -26.33
CA THR A 173 30.43 -1.27 -26.91
C THR A 173 30.38 -1.12 -28.45
N PRO A 174 31.12 -0.19 -29.07
CA PRO A 174 31.01 0.08 -30.51
C PRO A 174 31.50 -1.06 -31.41
N GLN A 175 30.90 -1.13 -32.60
CA GLN A 175 31.27 -2.03 -33.68
C GLN A 175 32.54 -1.56 -34.42
N ALA A 176 33.15 -2.48 -35.17
CA ALA A 176 34.31 -2.18 -36.01
C ALA A 176 34.07 -1.04 -37.02
N VAL A 177 32.88 -0.97 -37.64
CA VAL A 177 32.50 0.14 -38.55
C VAL A 177 32.40 1.48 -37.82
N GLN A 178 31.85 1.49 -36.61
CA GLN A 178 31.67 2.73 -35.85
C GLN A 178 33.03 3.27 -35.37
N LEU A 179 33.93 2.39 -34.94
CA LEU A 179 35.32 2.73 -34.59
C LEU A 179 36.13 3.17 -35.82
N ALA A 180 35.89 2.60 -37.00
CA ALA A 180 36.60 2.96 -38.23
C ALA A 180 36.11 4.28 -38.89
N THR A 181 34.88 4.72 -38.60
CA THR A 181 34.24 5.85 -39.31
C THR A 181 33.82 7.01 -38.40
N GLY A 182 33.74 6.80 -37.09
CA GLY A 182 33.12 7.73 -36.14
C GLY A 182 31.60 7.85 -36.27
N ILE A 183 30.97 7.18 -37.24
CA ILE A 183 29.53 7.26 -37.50
C ILE A 183 28.81 6.23 -36.61
N THR A 184 28.15 6.72 -35.57
CA THR A 184 27.46 5.90 -34.57
C THR A 184 26.06 5.47 -35.03
N GLY A 185 25.33 6.37 -35.69
CA GLY A 185 23.93 6.21 -36.12
C GLY A 185 22.89 6.42 -35.01
N THR A 186 23.29 6.26 -33.74
CA THR A 186 22.43 6.43 -32.54
C THR A 186 22.32 7.89 -32.12
N LYS A 187 21.15 8.29 -31.62
CA LYS A 187 20.83 9.64 -31.13
C LYS A 187 20.83 9.74 -29.60
N LYS A 188 20.58 8.62 -28.90
CA LYS A 188 20.50 8.55 -27.43
C LYS A 188 21.55 7.62 -26.86
N ALA A 189 21.67 6.41 -27.41
CA ALA A 189 22.63 5.42 -26.92
C ALA A 189 24.07 5.83 -27.28
N LEU A 190 24.97 5.83 -26.30
CA LEU A 190 26.35 6.26 -26.47
C LEU A 190 27.31 5.07 -26.69
N PRO A 191 28.12 5.06 -27.78
CA PRO A 191 29.19 4.09 -27.93
C PRO A 191 30.36 4.47 -27.03
N LEU A 192 30.73 3.58 -26.11
CA LEU A 192 31.81 3.81 -25.15
C LEU A 192 33.02 2.92 -25.43
N SER A 193 34.23 3.50 -25.48
CA SER A 193 35.49 2.77 -25.51
C SER A 193 36.64 3.63 -24.97
N ALA A 194 37.27 3.17 -23.89
CA ALA A 194 38.49 3.74 -23.33
C ALA A 194 39.78 3.14 -23.91
N ASN A 195 39.68 2.18 -24.84
CA ASN A 195 40.79 1.34 -25.27
C ASN A 195 40.95 1.16 -26.79
N ALA A 196 40.17 1.88 -27.60
CA ALA A 196 40.37 2.01 -29.04
C ALA A 196 41.01 3.37 -29.33
N LEU A 197 42.19 3.35 -29.97
CA LEU A 197 42.97 4.56 -30.30
C LEU A 197 43.18 4.70 -31.81
N ASP A 198 43.30 5.92 -32.33
CA ASP A 198 43.73 6.14 -33.71
C ASP A 198 45.24 5.96 -33.90
N VAL A 199 45.74 6.27 -35.11
CA VAL A 199 47.17 6.20 -35.45
C VAL A 199 48.05 7.19 -34.69
N ASP A 200 47.47 8.26 -34.15
CA ASP A 200 48.16 9.32 -33.39
C ASP A 200 48.03 9.12 -31.86
N GLY A 201 47.25 8.11 -31.43
CA GLY A 201 47.08 7.72 -30.03
C GLY A 201 45.88 8.37 -29.32
N TYR A 202 44.96 9.01 -30.05
CA TYR A 202 43.75 9.60 -29.47
C TYR A 202 42.60 8.60 -29.42
N LEU A 203 41.72 8.74 -28.42
CA LEU A 203 40.51 7.93 -28.28
C LEU A 203 39.54 8.18 -29.45
N VAL A 204 39.15 7.12 -30.16
CA VAL A 204 38.20 7.21 -31.30
C VAL A 204 36.73 7.15 -30.88
N ALA A 205 36.45 6.99 -29.59
CA ALA A 205 35.11 7.03 -29.00
C ALA A 205 35.19 7.65 -27.60
N GLN A 206 34.02 7.97 -27.02
CA GLN A 206 33.95 8.51 -25.67
C GLN A 206 34.37 7.43 -24.64
N PRO A 207 35.31 7.72 -23.71
CA PRO A 207 35.81 6.68 -22.79
C PRO A 207 34.79 6.26 -21.72
N TYR A 208 34.02 7.22 -21.20
CA TYR A 208 33.06 7.00 -20.12
C TYR A 208 31.87 7.96 -20.22
N GLN A 209 30.76 7.67 -19.53
CA GLN A 209 29.59 8.54 -19.38
C GLN A 209 29.09 8.54 -17.94
N VAL A 210 28.59 9.68 -17.45
CA VAL A 210 27.99 9.82 -16.11
C VAL A 210 26.47 9.88 -16.21
N TYR A 211 25.79 9.07 -15.41
CA TYR A 211 24.33 9.05 -15.27
C TYR A 211 23.95 9.36 -13.82
N ASN A 212 23.03 10.30 -13.59
CA ASN A 212 22.58 10.68 -12.25
C ASN A 212 21.17 10.13 -11.97
N PHE A 213 21.03 9.46 -10.82
CA PHE A 213 19.78 8.99 -10.25
C PHE A 213 19.62 9.58 -8.84
N ASN A 214 18.76 10.61 -8.69
CA ASN A 214 18.40 11.22 -7.41
C ASN A 214 19.59 11.78 -6.58
N GLY A 215 20.65 12.18 -7.28
CA GLY A 215 21.92 12.65 -6.73
C GLY A 215 23.00 11.57 -6.59
N PHE A 216 22.70 10.30 -6.87
CA PHE A 216 23.67 9.20 -6.94
C PHE A 216 24.17 9.04 -8.37
N LYS A 217 25.49 9.15 -8.55
CA LYS A 217 26.13 9.20 -9.86
C LYS A 217 26.76 7.86 -10.23
N VAL A 218 26.45 7.37 -11.41
CA VAL A 218 26.97 6.12 -11.97
C VAL A 218 27.86 6.45 -13.16
N GLY A 219 29.14 6.09 -13.07
CA GLY A 219 30.09 6.19 -14.17
C GLY A 219 30.13 4.89 -14.97
N VAL A 220 29.82 4.94 -16.25
CA VAL A 220 29.95 3.80 -17.17
C VAL A 220 31.20 3.98 -18.01
N VAL A 221 32.16 3.05 -17.92
CA VAL A 221 33.41 3.02 -18.71
C VAL A 221 33.32 1.89 -19.74
N GLY A 222 33.57 2.18 -21.02
CA GLY A 222 33.50 1.15 -22.09
C GLY A 222 34.84 0.48 -22.37
N LEU A 223 34.87 -0.86 -22.47
CA LEU A 223 36.05 -1.63 -22.90
C LEU A 223 35.68 -2.62 -24.01
N VAL A 224 36.34 -2.51 -25.16
CA VAL A 224 36.02 -3.28 -26.37
C VAL A 224 37.13 -4.30 -26.62
N SER A 225 36.78 -5.56 -26.95
CA SER A 225 37.80 -6.52 -27.40
C SER A 225 38.60 -5.99 -28.60
N PRO A 226 39.91 -6.24 -28.68
CA PRO A 226 40.73 -5.95 -29.84
C PRO A 226 40.13 -6.49 -31.14
N LYS A 227 39.97 -5.62 -32.14
CA LYS A 227 39.38 -5.94 -33.45
C LYS A 227 40.33 -5.50 -34.57
N PRO A 228 40.51 -6.27 -35.66
CA PRO A 228 41.41 -5.90 -36.75
C PRO A 228 40.79 -4.79 -37.60
N ILE A 229 41.06 -3.53 -37.23
CA ILE A 229 40.50 -2.33 -37.86
C ILE A 229 41.65 -1.51 -38.45
N GLN A 230 41.51 -1.10 -39.72
CA GLN A 230 42.52 -0.26 -40.36
C GLN A 230 42.51 1.15 -39.75
N GLY A 231 43.65 1.58 -39.19
CA GLY A 231 43.81 2.91 -38.58
C GLY A 231 43.37 3.02 -37.12
N VAL A 232 42.87 1.93 -36.52
CA VAL A 232 42.53 1.87 -35.09
C VAL A 232 43.35 0.79 -34.40
N SER A 233 43.96 1.13 -33.27
CA SER A 233 44.84 0.30 -32.48
C SER A 233 44.21 -0.07 -31.13
N PHE A 234 44.48 -1.29 -30.68
CA PHE A 234 44.08 -1.84 -29.39
C PHE A 234 45.32 -2.47 -28.74
N THR A 235 46.25 -1.64 -28.25
CA THR A 235 47.56 -2.08 -27.72
C THR A 235 47.42 -2.72 -26.34
N SER A 236 47.59 -4.05 -26.24
CA SER A 236 47.53 -4.84 -25.00
C SER A 236 48.15 -4.14 -23.78
N ASP A 237 49.34 -3.58 -23.98
CA ASP A 237 50.20 -3.02 -22.93
C ASP A 237 49.66 -1.70 -22.35
N LEU A 238 48.72 -1.04 -23.05
CA LEU A 238 48.06 0.20 -22.63
C LEU A 238 46.59 0.01 -22.26
N ILE A 239 45.95 -1.12 -22.57
CA ILE A 239 44.51 -1.30 -22.29
C ILE A 239 44.22 -1.20 -20.79
N LEU A 240 45.00 -1.89 -19.95
CA LEU A 240 44.81 -1.84 -18.49
C LEU A 240 45.14 -0.44 -17.94
N SER A 241 46.16 0.22 -18.45
CA SER A 241 46.56 1.58 -18.06
C SER A 241 45.50 2.63 -18.41
N ASN A 242 44.95 2.57 -19.62
CA ASN A 242 43.89 3.47 -20.09
C ASN A 242 42.56 3.20 -19.38
N ALA A 243 42.25 1.93 -19.11
CA ALA A 243 41.08 1.54 -18.34
C ALA A 243 41.19 1.99 -16.87
N GLN A 244 42.35 1.83 -16.22
CA GLN A 244 42.60 2.35 -14.88
C GLN A 244 42.52 3.89 -14.88
N TYR A 245 43.08 4.55 -15.90
CA TYR A 245 42.96 6.01 -16.04
C TYR A 245 41.50 6.46 -16.22
N ALA A 246 40.68 5.74 -16.99
CA ALA A 246 39.26 6.05 -17.16
C ALA A 246 38.45 5.83 -15.86
N VAL A 247 38.74 4.77 -15.11
CA VAL A 247 38.18 4.51 -13.77
C VAL A 247 38.64 5.59 -12.78
N ASP A 248 39.92 5.95 -12.80
CA ASP A 248 40.52 6.98 -11.94
C ASP A 248 39.99 8.39 -12.22
N MET A 249 39.65 8.70 -13.47
CA MET A 249 38.94 9.94 -13.80
C MET A 249 37.48 9.90 -13.34
N ALA A 250 36.79 8.77 -13.51
CA ALA A 250 35.38 8.68 -13.16
C ALA A 250 35.15 8.77 -11.64
N LYS A 251 35.97 8.10 -10.82
CA LYS A 251 35.76 7.93 -9.37
C LYS A 251 35.69 9.24 -8.58
N ASP A 252 36.33 10.30 -9.07
CA ASP A 252 36.34 11.61 -8.39
C ASP A 252 35.02 12.38 -8.60
N PHE A 253 34.14 11.89 -9.50
CA PHE A 253 32.85 12.51 -9.82
C PHE A 253 31.63 11.58 -9.71
N VAL A 254 31.81 10.29 -9.39
CA VAL A 254 30.73 9.28 -9.35
C VAL A 254 30.77 8.44 -8.08
N ASP A 255 29.61 7.98 -7.63
CA ASP A 255 29.42 7.16 -6.43
C ASP A 255 29.52 5.65 -6.71
N TYR A 256 29.46 5.25 -7.99
CA TYR A 256 29.54 3.84 -8.42
C TYR A 256 30.10 3.71 -9.84
N ILE A 257 31.02 2.77 -10.04
CA ILE A 257 31.67 2.53 -11.34
C ILE A 257 31.22 1.20 -11.96
N VAL A 258 30.73 1.31 -13.20
CA VAL A 258 30.33 0.20 -14.05
C VAL A 258 31.28 0.13 -15.25
N VAL A 259 31.96 -1.00 -15.43
CA VAL A 259 32.68 -1.29 -16.68
C VAL A 259 31.77 -2.09 -17.60
N LEU A 260 31.57 -1.58 -18.81
CA LEU A 260 30.83 -2.20 -19.89
C LEU A 260 31.82 -2.85 -20.86
N GLY A 261 31.95 -4.18 -20.78
CA GLY A 261 32.91 -4.95 -21.56
C GLY A 261 32.32 -5.79 -22.69
N ASP A 262 33.12 -6.01 -23.71
CA ASP A 262 32.96 -7.02 -24.76
C ASP A 262 34.21 -7.90 -24.76
N LEU A 263 34.51 -8.59 -23.64
CA LEU A 263 35.79 -9.26 -23.40
C LEU A 263 35.66 -10.78 -23.19
N GLY A 264 34.59 -11.22 -22.53
CA GLY A 264 34.38 -12.61 -22.16
C GLY A 264 35.41 -13.14 -21.15
N SER A 265 35.45 -14.47 -20.99
CA SER A 265 36.31 -15.15 -20.00
C SER A 265 37.55 -15.87 -20.55
N THR A 266 37.66 -16.11 -21.86
CA THR A 266 38.67 -17.02 -22.45
C THR A 266 39.59 -16.39 -23.51
N GLY A 267 39.94 -15.11 -23.38
CA GLY A 267 40.84 -14.39 -24.29
C GLY A 267 42.06 -13.77 -23.61
N ASP A 268 43.02 -13.26 -24.40
CA ASP A 268 44.23 -12.54 -23.95
C ASP A 268 43.91 -11.25 -23.19
N LEU A 269 42.67 -10.78 -23.28
CA LEU A 269 42.08 -9.74 -22.46
C LEU A 269 40.68 -10.24 -22.07
N SER A 270 40.44 -10.46 -20.78
CA SER A 270 39.17 -10.97 -20.25
C SER A 270 38.65 -10.08 -19.12
N SER A 271 37.35 -10.09 -18.85
CA SER A 271 36.77 -9.33 -17.72
C SER A 271 37.42 -9.70 -16.39
N GLU A 272 37.86 -10.95 -16.21
CA GLU A 272 38.55 -11.39 -14.99
C GLU A 272 39.97 -10.83 -14.90
N MET A 273 40.70 -10.79 -16.03
CA MET A 273 42.03 -10.18 -16.07
C MET A 273 41.96 -8.68 -15.80
N VAL A 274 40.95 -7.98 -16.35
CA VAL A 274 40.74 -6.56 -16.07
C VAL A 274 40.44 -6.35 -14.58
N CYS A 275 39.50 -7.09 -14.00
CA CYS A 275 39.19 -6.96 -12.57
C CYS A 275 40.37 -7.34 -11.65
N GLN A 276 41.30 -8.21 -12.09
CA GLN A 276 42.52 -8.56 -11.33
C GLN A 276 43.57 -7.45 -11.30
N ASN A 277 43.55 -6.53 -12.27
CA ASN A 277 44.63 -5.56 -12.50
C ASN A 277 44.17 -4.09 -12.46
N ILE A 278 42.88 -3.86 -12.21
CA ILE A 278 42.28 -2.52 -12.10
C ILE A 278 41.53 -2.42 -10.78
N ASP A 279 41.88 -1.41 -9.99
CA ASP A 279 41.22 -1.07 -8.74
C ASP A 279 40.16 0.02 -8.95
N GLY A 280 39.07 -0.04 -8.18
CA GLY A 280 38.00 0.96 -8.22
C GLY A 280 36.81 0.62 -9.14
N ILE A 281 36.71 -0.61 -9.66
CA ILE A 281 35.52 -1.08 -10.37
C ILE A 281 34.55 -1.73 -9.38
N ASP A 282 33.31 -1.26 -9.29
CA ASP A 282 32.29 -1.89 -8.45
C ASP A 282 31.57 -3.04 -9.18
N LEU A 283 31.19 -2.78 -10.43
CA LEU A 283 30.49 -3.72 -11.32
C LEU A 283 31.16 -3.80 -12.68
N PHE A 284 31.29 -5.01 -13.21
CA PHE A 284 31.68 -5.30 -14.58
C PHE A 284 30.53 -6.06 -15.26
N VAL A 285 29.92 -5.49 -16.30
CA VAL A 285 28.95 -6.19 -17.16
C VAL A 285 29.63 -6.60 -18.46
N ASP A 286 29.50 -7.86 -18.85
CA ASP A 286 30.27 -8.46 -19.95
C ASP A 286 29.44 -9.47 -20.76
N GLY A 287 29.97 -9.87 -21.92
CA GLY A 287 29.47 -10.98 -22.72
C GLY A 287 30.09 -12.34 -22.35
N ASN A 288 29.53 -13.40 -22.92
CA ASN A 288 30.14 -14.73 -23.15
C ASN A 288 31.19 -15.21 -22.10
N GLY A 289 30.76 -15.95 -21.07
CA GLY A 289 31.69 -16.63 -20.16
C GLY A 289 31.10 -17.82 -19.41
N ASP A 290 31.99 -18.63 -18.83
CA ASP A 290 31.71 -19.90 -18.14
C ASP A 290 31.06 -19.76 -16.76
N ALA A 291 31.07 -18.54 -16.19
CA ALA A 291 30.33 -18.20 -14.98
C ALA A 291 29.49 -16.93 -15.20
N MET A 292 28.19 -17.06 -14.86
CA MET A 292 27.15 -16.04 -15.03
C MET A 292 27.30 -14.82 -14.10
N ALA A 293 27.74 -15.06 -12.86
CA ALA A 293 28.13 -14.00 -11.94
C ALA A 293 29.30 -14.48 -11.06
N LYS A 294 30.31 -13.63 -10.85
CA LYS A 294 31.55 -13.98 -10.12
C LYS A 294 32.16 -12.72 -9.51
N ARG A 295 32.77 -12.82 -8.33
CA ARG A 295 33.58 -11.70 -7.77
C ARG A 295 35.07 -11.93 -8.02
N VAL A 296 35.76 -10.87 -8.41
CA VAL A 296 37.20 -10.84 -8.69
C VAL A 296 37.76 -9.51 -8.17
N ASN A 297 38.76 -9.55 -7.29
CA ASN A 297 39.33 -8.37 -6.61
C ASN A 297 38.28 -7.39 -6.04
N GLY A 298 37.24 -7.91 -5.38
CA GLY A 298 36.12 -7.10 -4.86
C GLY A 298 35.02 -6.82 -5.90
N THR A 299 35.40 -6.47 -7.14
CA THR A 299 34.50 -6.24 -8.28
C THR A 299 33.51 -7.39 -8.47
N LEU A 300 32.24 -7.07 -8.75
CA LEU A 300 31.25 -8.04 -9.23
C LEU A 300 31.27 -8.10 -10.75
N ILE A 301 31.44 -9.28 -11.34
CA ILE A 301 31.29 -9.53 -12.78
C ILE A 301 29.94 -10.20 -13.01
N VAL A 302 29.16 -9.75 -14.01
CA VAL A 302 27.88 -10.36 -14.44
C VAL A 302 27.86 -10.47 -15.97
N ARG A 303 27.47 -11.64 -16.49
CA ARG A 303 27.59 -11.97 -17.91
C ARG A 303 26.26 -12.34 -18.56
N ALA A 304 26.06 -11.93 -19.81
CA ALA A 304 24.91 -12.34 -20.62
C ALA A 304 25.36 -13.19 -21.82
N ASP A 305 24.53 -14.17 -22.21
CA ASP A 305 24.80 -15.01 -23.39
C ASP A 305 24.56 -14.24 -24.68
N SER A 306 25.48 -14.43 -25.65
CA SER A 306 25.31 -13.92 -27.01
C SER A 306 23.97 -14.32 -27.66
N GLY A 307 23.50 -13.51 -28.59
CA GLY A 307 22.29 -13.75 -29.37
C GLY A 307 21.01 -13.64 -28.54
N LEU A 308 20.98 -12.82 -27.48
CA LEU A 308 19.83 -12.73 -26.57
C LEU A 308 19.34 -14.10 -26.06
N ARG A 309 20.25 -15.06 -25.83
CA ARG A 309 19.91 -16.33 -25.18
C ARG A 309 19.75 -16.15 -23.66
N SER A 310 20.30 -15.08 -23.10
CA SER A 310 19.94 -14.57 -21.78
C SER A 310 20.10 -13.05 -21.69
N ILE A 311 19.47 -12.46 -20.67
CA ILE A 311 19.64 -11.05 -20.26
C ILE A 311 20.30 -11.06 -18.88
N GLY A 312 21.33 -10.24 -18.69
CA GLY A 312 21.94 -9.99 -17.39
C GLY A 312 21.32 -8.77 -16.71
N ALA A 313 21.23 -8.78 -15.38
CA ALA A 313 20.78 -7.64 -14.60
C ALA A 313 21.40 -7.61 -13.21
N VAL A 314 21.52 -6.41 -12.64
CA VAL A 314 21.94 -6.18 -11.25
C VAL A 314 21.01 -5.14 -10.63
N GLN A 315 20.34 -5.52 -9.55
CA GLN A 315 19.65 -4.58 -8.66
C GLN A 315 20.68 -4.05 -7.64
N LEU A 316 20.80 -2.74 -7.53
CA LEU A 316 21.57 -2.04 -6.51
C LEU A 316 20.61 -1.28 -5.59
N ARG A 317 20.60 -1.60 -4.30
CA ARG A 317 19.86 -0.84 -3.29
C ARG A 317 20.73 0.35 -2.87
N VAL A 318 20.29 1.56 -3.21
CA VAL A 318 20.97 2.82 -2.86
C VAL A 318 20.26 3.46 -1.67
N GLU A 319 20.99 3.74 -0.60
CA GLU A 319 20.48 4.41 0.60
C GLU A 319 21.43 5.54 1.00
N ASN A 320 20.92 6.76 1.04
CA ASN A 320 21.64 8.01 1.32
C ASN A 320 22.93 8.17 0.49
N GLY A 321 22.84 7.86 -0.82
CA GLY A 321 23.96 7.94 -1.77
C GLY A 321 24.98 6.79 -1.66
N LYS A 322 24.63 5.65 -1.05
CA LYS A 322 25.53 4.49 -0.94
C LYS A 322 24.83 3.19 -1.31
N VAL A 323 25.52 2.29 -2.00
CA VAL A 323 25.02 0.93 -2.24
C VAL A 323 25.10 0.11 -0.95
N VAL A 324 23.95 -0.30 -0.41
CA VAL A 324 23.86 -1.16 0.78
C VAL A 324 23.67 -2.63 0.43
N SER A 325 23.19 -2.95 -0.79
CA SER A 325 23.18 -4.33 -1.31
C SER A 325 23.18 -4.37 -2.84
N SER A 326 23.74 -5.45 -3.40
CA SER A 326 23.78 -5.73 -4.84
C SER A 326 23.31 -7.16 -5.12
N TYR A 327 22.34 -7.35 -6.03
CA TYR A 327 21.82 -8.67 -6.39
C TYR A 327 21.87 -8.91 -7.90
N PRO A 328 22.71 -9.84 -8.40
CA PRO A 328 22.78 -10.19 -9.82
C PRO A 328 21.72 -11.23 -10.23
N VAL A 329 21.25 -11.13 -11.47
CA VAL A 329 20.19 -11.95 -12.06
C VAL A 329 20.54 -12.27 -13.50
N ILE A 330 20.34 -13.52 -13.92
CA ILE A 330 20.31 -13.90 -15.34
C ILE A 330 18.91 -14.40 -15.67
N LEU A 331 18.41 -13.99 -16.84
CA LEU A 331 17.11 -14.37 -17.36
C LEU A 331 17.30 -15.11 -18.70
N PRO A 332 17.25 -16.45 -18.71
CA PRO A 332 17.30 -17.23 -19.94
C PRO A 332 16.13 -16.89 -20.87
N ALA A 333 16.37 -16.84 -22.17
CA ALA A 333 15.32 -16.61 -23.16
C ALA A 333 14.19 -17.64 -23.07
N THR A 334 14.50 -18.88 -22.69
CA THR A 334 13.50 -19.94 -22.45
C THR A 334 12.50 -19.58 -21.35
N ASP A 335 12.99 -18.95 -20.28
CA ASP A 335 12.18 -18.58 -19.12
C ASP A 335 11.29 -17.39 -19.43
N VAL A 336 11.76 -16.51 -20.31
CA VAL A 336 11.04 -15.34 -20.82
C VAL A 336 9.98 -15.72 -21.86
N LEU A 337 10.31 -16.64 -22.77
CA LEU A 337 9.40 -17.10 -23.84
C LEU A 337 8.26 -17.96 -23.30
N ASP A 338 8.47 -18.70 -22.20
CA ASP A 338 7.46 -19.47 -21.50
C ASP A 338 7.54 -19.28 -19.96
N PRO A 339 6.98 -18.17 -19.45
CA PRO A 339 6.94 -17.89 -18.01
C PRO A 339 6.31 -19.04 -17.21
N THR A 340 5.34 -19.76 -17.77
CA THR A 340 4.65 -20.86 -17.07
C THR A 340 5.56 -22.05 -16.75
N LYS A 341 6.70 -22.16 -17.43
CA LYS A 341 7.72 -23.19 -17.17
C LYS A 341 8.89 -22.70 -16.33
N SER A 342 9.16 -21.40 -16.29
CA SER A 342 10.24 -20.82 -15.50
C SER A 342 10.05 -21.04 -14.00
N ALA A 343 11.07 -21.58 -13.34
CA ALA A 343 11.13 -21.64 -11.87
C ALA A 343 11.32 -20.24 -11.27
N ILE A 344 11.94 -19.32 -12.02
CA ILE A 344 12.14 -17.92 -11.65
C ILE A 344 10.83 -17.13 -11.82
N ALA A 345 9.96 -17.47 -12.78
CA ALA A 345 8.60 -16.93 -12.82
C ALA A 345 7.77 -17.40 -11.62
N LYS A 346 7.68 -18.72 -11.40
CA LYS A 346 6.83 -19.33 -10.37
C LYS A 346 7.15 -18.90 -8.94
N SER A 347 8.44 -18.75 -8.62
CA SER A 347 8.86 -18.28 -7.30
C SER A 347 8.54 -16.80 -7.05
N TYR A 348 8.15 -16.05 -8.08
CA TYR A 348 7.82 -14.63 -8.04
C TYR A 348 6.34 -14.34 -8.36
N GLU A 349 5.56 -15.34 -8.80
CA GLU A 349 4.12 -15.22 -9.07
C GLU A 349 3.26 -14.76 -7.86
N PRO A 350 3.49 -15.23 -6.61
CA PRO A 350 2.73 -14.72 -5.46
C PRO A 350 2.93 -13.22 -5.24
N PHE A 351 4.13 -12.72 -5.51
CA PHE A 351 4.48 -11.31 -5.38
C PHE A 351 3.95 -10.48 -6.56
N ALA A 352 3.89 -11.05 -7.77
CA ALA A 352 3.19 -10.45 -8.90
C ALA A 352 1.73 -10.14 -8.53
N ARG A 353 1.05 -11.13 -7.96
CA ARG A 353 -0.35 -11.02 -7.50
C ARG A 353 -0.50 -10.01 -6.37
N ALA A 354 0.46 -9.95 -5.43
CA ALA A 354 0.49 -8.93 -4.37
C ALA A 354 0.67 -7.50 -4.91
N MET A 355 1.22 -7.33 -6.12
CA MET A 355 1.32 -6.05 -6.84
C MET A 355 0.19 -5.85 -7.88
N GLY A 356 -0.87 -6.66 -7.86
CA GLY A 356 -2.00 -6.56 -8.81
C GLY A 356 -1.72 -7.08 -10.23
N TYR A 357 -0.60 -7.78 -10.44
CA TYR A 357 -0.20 -8.33 -11.73
C TYR A 357 -0.39 -9.86 -11.82
N THR A 358 -0.87 -10.34 -12.96
CA THR A 358 -0.80 -11.77 -13.32
C THR A 358 0.34 -11.97 -14.31
N LEU A 359 1.23 -12.93 -14.03
CA LEU A 359 2.26 -13.34 -14.98
C LEU A 359 1.61 -13.85 -16.26
N MET A 360 2.03 -13.34 -17.42
CA MET A 360 1.46 -13.79 -18.68
C MET A 360 1.97 -15.18 -19.05
N THR A 361 1.20 -15.89 -19.86
CA THR A 361 1.61 -17.21 -20.37
C THR A 361 2.64 -17.12 -21.49
N THR A 362 2.78 -15.95 -22.13
CA THR A 362 3.79 -15.63 -23.15
C THR A 362 4.10 -14.12 -23.16
N VAL A 363 5.28 -13.74 -23.64
CA VAL A 363 5.64 -12.33 -23.93
C VAL A 363 5.31 -11.99 -25.39
N PRO A 364 4.47 -10.97 -25.66
CA PRO A 364 4.15 -10.50 -27.00
C PRO A 364 5.28 -9.67 -27.60
N GLU A 365 5.32 -9.60 -28.92
CA GLU A 365 6.27 -8.81 -29.70
C GLU A 365 5.81 -7.34 -29.78
N ASP A 366 6.72 -6.38 -29.57
CA ASP A 366 6.43 -4.95 -29.75
C ASP A 366 5.99 -4.66 -31.20
N PRO A 367 4.74 -4.23 -31.45
CA PRO A 367 4.22 -4.02 -32.80
C PRO A 367 4.99 -2.97 -33.60
N ALA A 368 5.61 -1.99 -32.93
CA ALA A 368 6.44 -0.98 -33.59
C ALA A 368 7.72 -1.60 -34.14
N VAL A 369 8.37 -2.47 -33.37
CA VAL A 369 9.54 -3.22 -33.84
C VAL A 369 9.14 -4.19 -34.95
N VAL A 370 8.05 -4.95 -34.77
CA VAL A 370 7.51 -5.84 -35.82
C VAL A 370 7.19 -5.09 -37.11
N SER A 371 6.79 -3.81 -37.07
CA SER A 371 6.59 -3.00 -38.28
C SER A 371 7.89 -2.61 -39.00
N LEU A 372 9.02 -2.58 -38.27
CA LEU A 372 10.34 -2.21 -38.79
C LEU A 372 11.12 -3.42 -39.32
N ILE A 373 11.04 -4.56 -38.64
CA ILE A 373 11.74 -5.81 -39.04
C ILE A 373 10.83 -6.80 -39.78
N GLY A 374 9.51 -6.70 -39.65
CA GLY A 374 8.56 -7.72 -40.11
C GLY A 374 8.20 -8.74 -39.01
N PRO A 375 7.12 -9.54 -39.21
CA PRO A 375 6.69 -10.53 -38.24
C PRO A 375 7.66 -11.71 -38.17
N SER A 376 7.84 -12.27 -36.96
CA SER A 376 8.66 -13.47 -36.76
C SER A 376 8.22 -14.63 -37.68
N PRO A 377 9.15 -15.32 -38.37
CA PRO A 377 8.80 -16.41 -39.27
C PRO A 377 8.06 -17.53 -38.54
N VAL A 378 6.88 -17.92 -39.04
CA VAL A 378 6.15 -19.07 -38.48
C VAL A 378 6.94 -20.35 -38.76
N VAL A 379 7.65 -20.84 -37.74
CA VAL A 379 8.39 -22.11 -37.79
C VAL A 379 7.38 -23.25 -37.94
N LYS A 380 7.13 -23.67 -39.18
CA LYS A 380 6.51 -24.96 -39.45
C LYS A 380 7.44 -26.05 -38.91
N ALA A 381 6.97 -26.77 -37.89
CA ALA A 381 7.66 -27.95 -37.38
C ALA A 381 8.01 -28.91 -38.53
N ALA A 382 9.24 -29.43 -38.51
CA ALA A 382 9.74 -30.30 -39.58
C ALA A 382 8.90 -31.57 -39.69
N VAL A 383 8.22 -31.74 -40.83
CA VAL A 383 7.40 -32.91 -41.13
C VAL A 383 8.29 -34.04 -41.64
N PRO A 384 8.17 -35.29 -41.14
CA PRO A 384 8.90 -36.43 -41.68
C PRO A 384 8.54 -36.72 -43.16
N ALA A 385 9.49 -37.27 -43.92
CA ALA A 385 9.39 -37.41 -45.37
C ALA A 385 8.19 -38.27 -45.85
N PRO A 386 7.53 -37.91 -46.97
CA PRO A 386 6.29 -38.56 -47.42
C PRO A 386 6.48 -39.79 -48.32
N LYS A 387 5.43 -40.63 -48.39
CA LYS A 387 5.18 -41.64 -49.45
C LYS A 387 3.78 -41.38 -50.08
N PRO A 388 3.46 -41.93 -51.28
CA PRO A 388 3.01 -41.06 -52.39
C PRO A 388 1.49 -41.00 -52.62
N ALA A 389 1.05 -39.91 -53.26
CA ALA A 389 -0.34 -39.67 -53.70
C ALA A 389 -0.69 -40.35 -55.04
N PRO A 390 -1.98 -40.59 -55.32
CA PRO A 390 -2.72 -39.81 -56.33
C PRO A 390 -4.22 -39.57 -55.96
N ALA A 391 -5.06 -38.71 -56.58
CA ALA A 391 -4.93 -37.53 -57.47
C ALA A 391 -6.30 -36.75 -57.44
N PRO A 392 -6.74 -35.91 -58.43
CA PRO A 392 -6.72 -34.45 -58.25
C PRO A 392 -8.02 -33.64 -58.57
N ALA A 393 -7.97 -32.33 -58.27
CA ALA A 393 -8.74 -31.21 -58.91
C ALA A 393 -10.26 -31.10 -58.60
N PRO A 394 -10.92 -29.91 -58.75
CA PRO A 394 -10.50 -28.70 -59.48
C PRO A 394 -10.48 -27.37 -58.68
N ALA A 395 -10.09 -26.29 -59.37
CA ALA A 395 -9.86 -24.93 -58.86
C ALA A 395 -10.89 -23.90 -59.42
N PRO A 396 -10.64 -22.56 -59.46
CA PRO A 396 -11.29 -21.62 -58.55
C PRO A 396 -12.20 -20.57 -59.24
N ALA A 397 -12.82 -19.69 -58.45
CA ALA A 397 -13.58 -18.52 -58.92
C ALA A 397 -13.21 -17.25 -58.11
N PRO A 398 -13.40 -16.02 -58.66
CA PRO A 398 -12.41 -14.95 -58.47
C PRO A 398 -12.78 -13.83 -57.48
N ALA A 399 -11.77 -13.06 -57.08
CA ALA A 399 -11.90 -11.85 -56.27
C ALA A 399 -12.30 -10.61 -57.10
N PRO A 400 -13.07 -9.65 -56.54
CA PRO A 400 -13.24 -8.30 -57.07
C PRO A 400 -12.35 -7.24 -56.38
N ALA A 401 -12.27 -6.07 -57.02
CA ALA A 401 -11.24 -5.03 -56.88
C ALA A 401 -11.51 -3.95 -55.77
N PRO A 402 -10.58 -3.00 -55.51
CA PRO A 402 -10.53 -2.19 -54.28
C PRO A 402 -11.20 -0.79 -54.38
N VAL A 403 -11.39 -0.13 -53.22
CA VAL A 403 -11.88 1.26 -53.10
C VAL A 403 -11.03 2.06 -52.07
N LYS A 404 -11.00 3.39 -52.21
CA LYS A 404 -9.96 4.35 -51.76
C LYS A 404 -10.19 5.04 -50.40
N GLU A 405 -9.11 5.60 -49.86
CA GLU A 405 -8.99 6.37 -48.60
C GLU A 405 -9.47 7.85 -48.67
N LYS A 406 -9.79 8.45 -47.50
CA LYS A 406 -9.87 9.92 -47.27
C LYS A 406 -8.76 10.35 -46.34
N VAL A 407 -8.34 11.58 -46.57
CA VAL A 407 -7.59 12.40 -45.62
C VAL A 407 -8.56 12.96 -44.56
N VAL A 408 -8.06 13.14 -43.34
CA VAL A 408 -8.78 13.67 -42.17
C VAL A 408 -8.57 15.19 -42.07
N GLU A 409 -9.57 15.94 -41.60
CA GLU A 409 -9.44 17.39 -41.34
C GLU A 409 -8.63 17.70 -40.07
N ALA A 410 -8.10 18.93 -39.99
CA ALA A 410 -7.15 19.33 -38.96
C ALA A 410 -7.79 19.53 -37.56
N VAL A 411 -7.09 19.04 -36.53
CA VAL A 411 -7.49 19.15 -35.12
C VAL A 411 -7.00 20.48 -34.53
N VAL A 412 -7.89 21.18 -33.81
CA VAL A 412 -7.54 22.36 -32.99
C VAL A 412 -6.71 21.91 -31.78
N PRO A 413 -5.56 22.55 -31.46
CA PRO A 413 -4.68 22.07 -30.39
C PRO A 413 -5.38 22.09 -29.02
N ALA A 414 -5.45 20.92 -28.39
CA ALA A 414 -5.91 20.79 -27.02
C ALA A 414 -4.96 21.50 -26.04
N LYS A 415 -5.53 21.98 -24.93
CA LYS A 415 -4.80 22.59 -23.82
C LYS A 415 -3.87 21.52 -23.22
N ALA A 416 -2.59 21.83 -23.04
CA ALA A 416 -1.64 20.87 -22.49
C ALA A 416 -2.03 20.46 -21.06
N GLU A 417 -2.37 19.18 -20.87
CA GLU A 417 -2.54 18.59 -19.56
C GLU A 417 -1.19 18.53 -18.84
N LYS A 418 -1.17 18.86 -17.55
CA LYS A 418 0.02 18.65 -16.71
C LYS A 418 0.26 17.15 -16.55
N ALA A 419 1.53 16.75 -16.50
CA ALA A 419 1.87 15.39 -16.10
C ALA A 419 1.24 15.08 -14.71
N PRO A 420 0.63 13.89 -14.52
CA PRO A 420 0.00 13.53 -13.26
C PRO A 420 1.04 13.47 -12.14
N MET A 421 0.69 13.96 -10.95
CA MET A 421 1.55 13.88 -9.78
C MET A 421 1.66 12.41 -9.33
N VAL A 422 2.87 11.91 -9.09
CA VAL A 422 3.10 10.56 -8.56
C VAL A 422 3.15 10.65 -7.04
N TYR A 423 2.21 10.00 -6.36
CA TYR A 423 2.17 9.95 -4.91
C TYR A 423 2.89 8.67 -4.40
N PRO A 424 3.66 8.75 -3.31
CA PRO A 424 4.29 7.58 -2.68
C PRO A 424 3.29 6.50 -2.23
N TYR A 425 3.81 5.30 -1.91
CA TYR A 425 3.05 4.14 -1.42
C TYR A 425 1.92 3.64 -2.33
N GLY A 426 1.95 3.96 -3.62
CA GLY A 426 0.91 3.57 -4.58
C GLY A 426 -0.40 4.35 -4.40
N VAL A 427 -0.39 5.44 -3.64
CA VAL A 427 -1.55 6.30 -3.44
C VAL A 427 -1.98 6.91 -4.77
N THR A 428 -3.28 6.91 -5.04
CA THR A 428 -3.90 7.64 -6.14
C THR A 428 -4.61 8.88 -5.60
N GLU A 429 -4.92 9.83 -6.46
CA GLU A 429 -5.77 10.97 -6.11
C GLU A 429 -7.22 10.66 -6.46
N ILE A 430 -8.11 10.76 -5.47
CA ILE A 430 -9.55 10.56 -5.66
C ILE A 430 -10.20 11.94 -5.80
N VAL A 431 -10.57 12.31 -7.02
CA VAL A 431 -11.31 13.56 -7.28
C VAL A 431 -12.76 13.36 -6.84
N LYS A 432 -13.17 14.09 -5.81
CA LYS A 432 -14.52 14.06 -5.24
C LYS A 432 -15.43 15.12 -5.88
N ASN A 433 -14.87 16.28 -6.24
CA ASN A 433 -15.54 17.33 -7.02
C ASN A 433 -14.51 18.10 -7.87
N ASP A 434 -14.89 18.51 -9.09
CA ASP A 434 -14.12 19.38 -9.99
C ASP A 434 -15.05 20.33 -10.78
N ASP A 435 -16.01 20.96 -10.09
CA ASP A 435 -16.82 22.07 -10.60
C ASP A 435 -16.01 23.37 -10.78
N GLY A 436 -14.80 23.42 -10.21
CA GLY A 436 -13.84 24.52 -10.32
C GLY A 436 -14.08 25.67 -9.34
N ALA A 437 -15.02 25.56 -8.40
CA ALA A 437 -15.32 26.56 -7.39
C ALA A 437 -14.07 26.96 -6.58
N LYS A 438 -13.98 28.25 -6.26
CA LYS A 438 -12.91 28.82 -5.42
C LYS A 438 -13.38 29.25 -4.04
N GLU A 439 -14.67 29.09 -3.76
CA GLU A 439 -15.28 29.28 -2.45
C GLU A 439 -16.42 28.27 -2.30
N PHE A 440 -16.30 27.37 -1.33
CA PHE A 440 -17.28 26.30 -1.10
C PHE A 440 -17.18 25.77 0.34
N ASP A 441 -18.27 25.12 0.78
CA ASP A 441 -18.27 24.34 2.01
C ASP A 441 -17.98 22.87 1.70
N LEU A 442 -17.12 22.27 2.50
CA LEU A 442 -16.80 20.85 2.52
C LEU A 442 -17.25 20.23 3.84
N PHE A 443 -17.89 19.07 3.78
CA PHE A 443 -18.44 18.38 4.93
C PHE A 443 -17.70 17.06 5.17
N ILE A 444 -16.91 17.02 6.24
CA ILE A 444 -16.31 15.78 6.71
C ILE A 444 -17.28 15.15 7.71
N VAL A 445 -17.98 14.10 7.28
CA VAL A 445 -18.82 13.27 8.14
C VAL A 445 -17.92 12.24 8.80
N HIS A 446 -18.11 11.97 10.10
CA HIS A 446 -17.36 10.89 10.75
C HIS A 446 -18.15 10.06 11.76
N THR A 447 -17.76 8.80 11.87
CA THR A 447 -18.16 7.86 12.91
C THR A 447 -16.91 7.24 13.55
N ASN A 448 -17.09 6.60 14.69
CA ASN A 448 -16.07 5.87 15.42
C ASN A 448 -16.79 4.94 16.42
N ASP A 449 -16.16 3.82 16.76
CA ASP A 449 -16.61 2.91 17.82
C ASP A 449 -18.07 2.46 17.64
N VAL A 450 -18.48 2.22 16.39
CA VAL A 450 -19.87 1.79 16.07
C VAL A 450 -20.15 0.38 16.63
N HIS A 451 -19.10 -0.41 16.83
CA HIS A 451 -19.11 -1.74 17.43
C HIS A 451 -20.24 -2.64 16.92
N GLY A 452 -20.41 -2.73 15.60
CA GLY A 452 -21.42 -3.56 14.96
C GLY A 452 -22.89 -3.19 15.21
N ARG A 453 -23.22 -1.97 15.67
CA ARG A 453 -24.61 -1.49 15.84
C ARG A 453 -25.27 -1.17 14.49
N ILE A 454 -25.49 -2.23 13.70
CA ILE A 454 -26.04 -2.16 12.35
C ILE A 454 -27.49 -1.64 12.33
N VAL A 455 -28.30 -2.08 13.29
CA VAL A 455 -29.69 -1.66 13.49
C VAL A 455 -29.82 -0.70 14.68
N PRO A 456 -30.88 0.14 14.75
CA PRO A 456 -31.14 0.96 15.93
C PRO A 456 -31.18 0.14 17.22
N GLY A 457 -30.38 0.52 18.21
CA GLY A 457 -30.15 -0.22 19.45
C GLY A 457 -29.12 0.48 20.33
N ASP A 458 -29.12 0.21 21.64
CA ASP A 458 -28.21 0.81 22.64
C ASP A 458 -28.17 2.36 22.65
N GLY A 459 -29.18 3.02 22.08
CA GLY A 459 -29.25 4.47 21.89
C GLY A 459 -28.67 4.99 20.57
N GLY A 460 -28.10 4.12 19.73
CA GLY A 460 -27.60 4.40 18.39
C GLY A 460 -28.67 4.39 17.29
N MET A 461 -28.39 5.07 16.17
CA MET A 461 -29.34 5.24 15.06
C MET A 461 -29.34 4.12 14.00
N GLY A 462 -28.27 3.32 13.92
CA GLY A 462 -28.10 2.26 12.92
C GLY A 462 -27.79 2.77 11.50
N TYR A 463 -27.13 1.92 10.69
CA TYR A 463 -26.61 2.31 9.38
C TYR A 463 -27.68 2.70 8.37
N ALA A 464 -28.88 2.14 8.44
CA ALA A 464 -29.93 2.46 7.47
C ALA A 464 -30.40 3.93 7.55
N LYS A 465 -30.32 4.57 8.73
CA LYS A 465 -30.59 6.02 8.86
C LYS A 465 -29.41 6.88 8.43
N LEU A 466 -28.19 6.46 8.77
CA LEU A 466 -26.96 7.12 8.31
C LEU A 466 -26.87 7.09 6.77
N ALA A 467 -27.23 5.98 6.13
CA ALA A 467 -27.34 5.84 4.68
C ALA A 467 -28.27 6.90 4.07
N THR A 468 -29.48 7.06 4.61
CA THR A 468 -30.42 8.11 4.19
C THR A 468 -29.82 9.50 4.38
N MET A 469 -29.17 9.78 5.51
CA MET A 469 -28.54 11.08 5.77
C MET A 469 -27.42 11.40 4.76
N LEU A 470 -26.50 10.45 4.52
CA LEU A 470 -25.41 10.58 3.55
C LEU A 470 -25.94 10.76 2.12
N LYS A 471 -26.98 9.99 1.74
CA LYS A 471 -27.64 10.06 0.43
C LYS A 471 -28.35 11.39 0.19
N MET A 472 -28.98 11.96 1.23
CA MET A 472 -29.56 13.31 1.16
C MET A 472 -28.48 14.40 1.09
N GLY A 473 -27.38 14.25 1.84
CA GLY A 473 -26.23 15.17 1.75
C GLY A 473 -25.61 15.18 0.36
N ARG A 474 -25.31 14.00 -0.20
CA ARG A 474 -24.73 13.83 -1.55
C ARG A 474 -25.66 14.28 -2.68
N ALA A 475 -26.98 14.29 -2.45
CA ALA A 475 -27.94 14.89 -3.39
C ALA A 475 -27.93 16.43 -3.37
N ILE A 476 -27.25 17.06 -2.40
CA ILE A 476 -27.11 18.52 -2.27
C ILE A 476 -25.72 18.97 -2.73
N THR A 477 -24.66 18.22 -2.43
CA THR A 477 -23.29 18.54 -2.81
C THR A 477 -22.37 17.31 -2.85
N ASP A 478 -21.46 17.30 -3.82
CA ASP A 478 -20.37 16.31 -3.91
C ASP A 478 -19.19 16.62 -2.96
N ASN A 479 -19.22 17.78 -2.27
CA ASN A 479 -18.22 18.17 -1.27
C ASN A 479 -18.43 17.44 0.08
N ILE A 480 -18.44 16.11 0.05
CA ILE A 480 -18.62 15.25 1.23
C ILE A 480 -17.52 14.20 1.27
N LEU A 481 -16.88 14.07 2.44
CA LEU A 481 -15.93 13.02 2.78
C LEU A 481 -16.46 12.28 4.02
N TYR A 482 -16.66 10.96 3.94
CA TYR A 482 -17.14 10.16 5.07
C TYR A 482 -16.03 9.23 5.60
N LEU A 483 -15.65 9.42 6.86
CA LEU A 483 -14.52 8.75 7.51
C LEU A 483 -14.96 7.97 8.75
N ASP A 484 -14.36 6.80 9.01
CA ASP A 484 -14.61 6.03 10.23
C ASP A 484 -13.32 5.84 11.03
N ALA A 485 -13.33 6.14 12.32
CA ALA A 485 -12.14 6.04 13.18
C ALA A 485 -12.05 4.69 13.93
N GLY A 486 -12.57 3.60 13.35
CA GLY A 486 -12.32 2.23 13.79
C GLY A 486 -13.25 1.70 14.88
N ASP A 487 -13.03 0.43 15.25
CA ASP A 487 -13.85 -0.37 16.16
C ASP A 487 -15.30 -0.50 15.68
N THR A 488 -15.42 -0.87 14.41
CA THR A 488 -16.68 -0.87 13.68
C THR A 488 -17.18 -2.28 13.37
N THR A 489 -16.28 -3.25 13.17
CA THR A 489 -16.61 -4.62 12.69
C THR A 489 -16.93 -5.65 13.78
N HIS A 490 -16.89 -5.28 15.07
CA HIS A 490 -17.13 -6.19 16.19
C HIS A 490 -17.99 -5.54 17.30
N GLY A 491 -18.95 -6.28 17.85
CA GLY A 491 -19.68 -5.88 19.06
C GLY A 491 -21.17 -6.23 19.10
N THR A 492 -21.72 -6.84 18.04
CA THR A 492 -23.08 -7.43 18.04
C THR A 492 -23.09 -8.77 17.33
N ASN A 493 -24.04 -9.66 17.67
CA ASN A 493 -24.12 -10.99 17.06
C ASN A 493 -24.21 -10.96 15.52
N LEU A 494 -24.81 -9.93 14.92
CA LEU A 494 -24.91 -9.80 13.46
C LEU A 494 -23.57 -9.42 12.80
N ALA A 495 -22.71 -8.68 13.49
CA ALA A 495 -21.35 -8.42 13.03
C ALA A 495 -20.44 -9.63 13.31
N ASN A 496 -20.54 -10.20 14.52
CA ASN A 496 -19.61 -11.19 15.03
C ASN A 496 -19.80 -12.58 14.41
N MET A 497 -21.04 -13.04 14.22
CA MET A 497 -21.32 -14.33 13.56
C MET A 497 -20.95 -14.34 12.07
N PHE A 498 -20.55 -13.20 11.50
CA PHE A 498 -20.11 -13.05 10.11
C PHE A 498 -18.75 -12.35 10.03
N GLU A 499 -17.95 -12.38 11.10
CA GLU A 499 -16.54 -11.95 11.09
C GLU A 499 -16.35 -10.57 10.41
N GLY A 500 -17.20 -9.61 10.78
CA GLY A 500 -17.20 -8.24 10.26
C GLY A 500 -17.78 -8.04 8.85
N GLU A 501 -18.04 -9.10 8.07
CA GLU A 501 -18.45 -9.03 6.66
C GLU A 501 -19.71 -8.18 6.46
N THR A 502 -20.74 -8.41 7.27
CA THR A 502 -22.00 -7.65 7.22
C THR A 502 -21.78 -6.15 7.38
N VAL A 503 -20.80 -5.75 8.20
CA VAL A 503 -20.48 -4.33 8.42
C VAL A 503 -19.70 -3.78 7.22
N GLY A 504 -18.68 -4.50 6.74
CA GLY A 504 -17.88 -4.10 5.57
C GLY A 504 -18.73 -3.85 4.32
N VAL A 505 -19.67 -4.75 4.02
CA VAL A 505 -20.61 -4.57 2.89
C VAL A 505 -21.50 -3.34 3.09
N ILE A 506 -21.99 -3.08 4.31
CA ILE A 506 -22.82 -1.89 4.58
C ILE A 506 -22.00 -0.60 4.46
N LEU A 507 -20.74 -0.59 4.88
CA LEU A 507 -19.85 0.58 4.72
C LEU A 507 -19.63 0.92 3.24
N ASP A 508 -19.51 -0.08 2.36
CA ASP A 508 -19.46 0.12 0.90
C ASP A 508 -20.81 0.66 0.36
N MET A 509 -21.93 0.03 0.74
CA MET A 509 -23.28 0.47 0.32
C MET A 509 -23.60 1.92 0.70
N ILE A 510 -23.05 2.43 1.81
CA ILE A 510 -23.22 3.83 2.24
C ILE A 510 -22.09 4.75 1.75
N GLY A 511 -21.12 4.22 0.99
CA GLY A 511 -20.01 4.94 0.41
C GLY A 511 -19.09 5.56 1.45
N LEU A 512 -18.52 4.75 2.34
CA LEU A 512 -17.39 5.16 3.19
C LEU A 512 -16.17 5.49 2.31
N ASP A 513 -15.44 6.56 2.63
CA ASP A 513 -14.24 6.97 1.88
C ASP A 513 -12.96 6.36 2.47
N ALA A 514 -12.80 6.38 3.81
CA ALA A 514 -11.70 5.70 4.49
C ALA A 514 -12.02 5.32 5.94
N ILE A 515 -11.31 4.31 6.44
CA ILE A 515 -11.35 3.84 7.84
C ILE A 515 -9.94 3.65 8.39
N ALA A 516 -9.70 4.05 9.63
CA ALA A 516 -8.54 3.61 10.39
C ALA A 516 -8.93 2.38 11.24
N PRO A 517 -8.25 1.22 11.13
CA PRO A 517 -8.57 0.06 11.97
C PRO A 517 -8.41 0.36 13.45
N GLY A 518 -9.43 0.01 14.24
CA GLY A 518 -9.36 -0.01 15.69
C GLY A 518 -8.93 -1.38 16.24
N ASN A 519 -8.72 -1.49 17.55
CA ASN A 519 -8.23 -2.73 18.16
C ASN A 519 -9.19 -3.91 18.01
N HIS A 520 -10.50 -3.69 18.03
CA HIS A 520 -11.49 -4.74 17.88
C HIS A 520 -11.78 -5.12 16.43
N ASP A 521 -11.31 -4.34 15.44
CA ASP A 521 -11.32 -4.78 14.05
C ASP A 521 -10.32 -5.93 13.78
N PHE A 522 -9.34 -6.14 14.67
CA PHE A 522 -8.46 -7.31 14.67
C PHE A 522 -9.05 -8.53 15.37
N ASN A 523 -10.26 -8.47 15.96
CA ASN A 523 -10.80 -9.57 16.79
C ASN A 523 -10.99 -10.92 16.06
N TYR A 524 -11.01 -10.92 14.72
CA TYR A 524 -11.11 -12.13 13.89
C TYR A 524 -9.76 -12.54 13.26
N GLY A 525 -8.66 -11.93 13.70
CA GLY A 525 -7.31 -12.15 13.20
C GLY A 525 -6.87 -11.17 12.12
N VAL A 526 -5.57 -10.88 12.08
CA VAL A 526 -4.91 -10.03 11.08
C VAL A 526 -5.24 -10.47 9.65
N ASP A 527 -5.17 -11.77 9.35
CA ASP A 527 -5.44 -12.29 7.99
C ASP A 527 -6.83 -11.91 7.49
N ARG A 528 -7.85 -11.96 8.37
CA ARG A 528 -9.24 -11.63 8.06
C ARG A 528 -9.44 -10.14 7.79
N LEU A 529 -8.80 -9.28 8.58
CA LEU A 529 -8.83 -7.83 8.38
C LEU A 529 -8.05 -7.41 7.12
N VAL A 530 -6.90 -8.03 6.87
CA VAL A 530 -6.08 -7.81 5.65
C VAL A 530 -6.81 -8.31 4.40
N GLU A 531 -7.52 -9.43 4.48
CA GLU A 531 -8.42 -9.90 3.42
C GLU A 531 -9.52 -8.85 3.15
N ALA A 532 -10.23 -8.40 4.18
CA ALA A 532 -11.27 -7.38 4.04
C ALA A 532 -10.72 -6.07 3.44
N ALA A 533 -9.53 -5.62 3.86
CA ALA A 533 -8.86 -4.44 3.31
C ALA A 533 -8.46 -4.61 1.83
N LYS A 534 -8.03 -5.81 1.42
CA LYS A 534 -7.75 -6.13 0.01
C LYS A 534 -9.03 -6.14 -0.84
N PHE A 535 -10.10 -6.75 -0.37
CA PHE A 535 -11.40 -6.70 -1.04
C PHE A 535 -11.92 -5.26 -1.15
N ALA A 536 -11.81 -4.46 -0.08
CA ALA A 536 -12.15 -3.05 -0.12
C ALA A 536 -11.33 -2.30 -1.18
N HIS A 537 -10.01 -2.50 -1.24
CA HIS A 537 -9.15 -1.85 -2.24
C HIS A 537 -9.44 -2.29 -3.70
N GLU A 538 -9.75 -3.56 -3.93
CA GLU A 538 -9.94 -4.14 -5.28
C GLU A 538 -11.36 -3.88 -5.85
N TYR A 539 -12.38 -3.83 -4.99
CA TYR A 539 -13.79 -3.79 -5.41
C TYR A 539 -14.56 -2.52 -4.98
N THR A 540 -13.99 -1.66 -4.15
CA THR A 540 -14.65 -0.47 -3.58
C THR A 540 -13.75 0.76 -3.57
N ASP A 541 -14.31 1.94 -3.27
CA ASP A 541 -13.53 3.15 -3.06
C ASP A 541 -12.94 3.27 -1.64
N ILE A 542 -13.38 2.43 -0.68
CA ILE A 542 -12.93 2.46 0.73
C ILE A 542 -11.42 2.25 0.81
N LYS A 543 -10.73 3.12 1.54
CA LYS A 543 -9.32 2.93 1.91
C LYS A 543 -9.17 2.60 3.40
N VAL A 544 -8.53 1.47 3.69
CA VAL A 544 -8.15 1.08 5.05
C VAL A 544 -6.77 1.66 5.33
N LEU A 545 -6.68 2.57 6.31
CA LEU A 545 -5.52 3.43 6.52
C LEU A 545 -4.86 3.20 7.88
N SER A 546 -3.56 2.92 7.89
CA SER A 546 -2.76 2.96 9.11
C SER A 546 -1.28 3.10 8.80
N ALA A 547 -0.66 4.17 9.29
CA ALA A 547 0.75 4.48 9.07
C ALA A 547 1.69 3.80 10.07
N ASN A 548 1.18 3.11 11.11
CA ASN A 548 1.97 2.63 12.24
C ASN A 548 1.78 1.14 12.59
N VAL A 549 1.12 0.37 11.71
CA VAL A 549 0.97 -1.09 11.84
C VAL A 549 1.86 -1.78 10.83
N LEU A 550 2.72 -2.69 11.30
CA LEU A 550 3.71 -3.41 10.51
C LEU A 550 3.46 -4.91 10.49
N ASP A 551 3.82 -5.57 9.39
CA ASP A 551 3.95 -7.03 9.30
C ASP A 551 5.25 -7.55 9.96
N GLU A 552 5.47 -8.87 9.91
CA GLU A 552 6.61 -9.56 10.52
C GLU A 552 7.97 -9.21 9.89
N ASP A 553 7.97 -8.74 8.63
CA ASP A 553 9.16 -8.29 7.91
C ASP A 553 9.43 -6.78 8.10
N GLY A 554 8.49 -6.04 8.72
CA GLY A 554 8.60 -4.62 9.05
C GLY A 554 8.04 -3.68 7.98
N TYR A 555 7.18 -4.16 7.07
CA TYR A 555 6.47 -3.32 6.10
C TYR A 555 5.12 -2.85 6.65
N LEU A 556 4.63 -1.71 6.16
CA LEU A 556 3.29 -1.23 6.49
C LEU A 556 2.23 -2.23 6.04
N LEU A 557 1.39 -2.67 6.98
CA LEU A 557 0.33 -3.64 6.73
C LEU A 557 -0.86 -3.02 5.95
N PHE A 558 -1.05 -1.71 6.11
CA PHE A 558 -2.09 -0.91 5.47
C PHE A 558 -1.48 0.32 4.78
N GLN A 559 -2.26 0.96 3.91
CA GLN A 559 -1.85 2.20 3.25
C GLN A 559 -1.72 3.32 4.31
N PRO A 560 -0.65 4.13 4.34
CA PRO A 560 -0.46 5.11 5.43
C PRO A 560 -1.39 6.32 5.33
N TYR A 561 -1.74 6.75 4.13
CA TYR A 561 -2.63 7.89 3.87
C TYR A 561 -3.34 7.77 2.51
N GLN A 562 -4.45 8.49 2.33
CA GLN A 562 -5.15 8.66 1.05
C GLN A 562 -5.33 10.15 0.74
N ILE A 563 -5.34 10.52 -0.55
CA ILE A 563 -5.55 11.90 -1.01
C ILE A 563 -6.90 12.04 -1.72
N TYR A 564 -7.64 13.09 -1.38
CA TYR A 564 -8.92 13.47 -1.97
C TYR A 564 -8.86 14.91 -2.48
N ASP A 565 -9.38 15.17 -3.69
CA ASP A 565 -9.44 16.52 -4.27
C ASP A 565 -10.87 17.05 -4.36
N PHE A 566 -11.06 18.30 -3.95
CA PHE A 566 -12.28 19.08 -4.06
C PHE A 566 -11.97 20.41 -4.76
N ASN A 567 -12.24 20.51 -6.06
CA ASN A 567 -12.09 21.72 -6.87
C ASN A 567 -10.65 22.29 -6.92
N GLY A 568 -9.65 21.41 -6.80
CA GLY A 568 -8.23 21.71 -6.70
C GLY A 568 -7.75 22.04 -5.29
N PHE A 569 -8.54 21.77 -4.26
CA PHE A 569 -8.15 21.82 -2.84
C PHE A 569 -8.01 20.39 -2.32
N LYS A 570 -6.77 20.01 -2.02
CA LYS A 570 -6.41 18.62 -1.73
C LYS A 570 -6.33 18.36 -0.23
N ILE A 571 -6.81 17.19 0.17
CA ILE A 571 -6.81 16.72 1.55
C ILE A 571 -6.11 15.37 1.62
N ALA A 572 -5.11 15.25 2.51
CA ALA A 572 -4.62 13.94 2.93
C ALA A 572 -5.35 13.48 4.19
N VAL A 573 -5.82 12.25 4.19
CA VAL A 573 -6.26 11.52 5.39
C VAL A 573 -5.15 10.55 5.76
N VAL A 574 -4.52 10.73 6.92
CA VAL A 574 -3.43 9.88 7.44
C VAL A 574 -3.99 8.99 8.54
N GLY A 575 -3.86 7.67 8.40
CA GLY A 575 -4.40 6.71 9.37
C GLY A 575 -3.46 6.39 10.52
N LEU A 576 -3.96 6.20 11.74
CA LEU A 576 -3.20 5.69 12.89
C LEU A 576 -4.04 4.72 13.73
N THR A 577 -3.43 3.63 14.21
CA THR A 577 -4.06 2.60 15.04
C THR A 577 -3.36 2.53 16.41
N THR A 578 -4.10 2.36 17.50
CA THR A 578 -3.53 2.34 18.86
C THR A 578 -2.52 1.21 19.06
N PRO A 579 -1.32 1.48 19.65
CA PRO A 579 -0.38 0.45 20.07
C PRO A 579 -0.98 -0.53 21.09
N ASP A 580 -1.99 -0.09 21.85
CA ASP A 580 -2.69 -0.91 22.82
C ASP A 580 -3.36 -2.14 22.19
N THR A 581 -3.60 -2.15 20.87
CA THR A 581 -4.14 -3.30 20.12
C THR A 581 -3.40 -4.60 20.43
N ALA A 582 -2.07 -4.55 20.65
CA ALA A 582 -1.27 -5.71 21.05
C ALA A 582 -1.69 -6.37 22.38
N THR A 583 -2.51 -5.67 23.17
CA THR A 583 -3.10 -6.12 24.44
C THR A 583 -4.64 -6.05 24.46
N LYS A 584 -5.26 -5.23 23.60
CA LYS A 584 -6.71 -4.99 23.53
C LYS A 584 -7.47 -5.99 22.65
N THR A 585 -6.77 -6.91 22.01
CA THR A 585 -7.35 -8.13 21.44
C THR A 585 -6.56 -9.36 21.88
N HIS A 586 -7.10 -10.55 21.63
CA HIS A 586 -6.44 -11.80 22.01
C HIS A 586 -5.08 -11.93 21.27
N PRO A 587 -3.95 -12.23 21.93
CA PRO A 587 -2.62 -12.18 21.30
C PRO A 587 -2.46 -12.97 20.00
N LYS A 588 -3.10 -14.15 19.87
CA LYS A 588 -3.16 -14.94 18.61
C LYS A 588 -3.67 -14.15 17.41
N ASN A 589 -4.59 -13.21 17.63
CA ASN A 589 -5.22 -12.44 16.56
C ASN A 589 -4.23 -11.50 15.87
N VAL A 590 -3.18 -11.11 16.58
CA VAL A 590 -2.14 -10.15 16.16
C VAL A 590 -0.75 -10.80 16.11
N GLU A 591 -0.69 -12.13 16.02
CA GLU A 591 0.56 -12.83 15.73
C GLU A 591 1.15 -12.35 14.39
N GLY A 592 2.46 -12.10 14.37
CA GLY A 592 3.15 -11.59 13.18
C GLY A 592 2.94 -10.10 12.88
N VAL A 593 2.27 -9.32 13.74
CA VAL A 593 2.06 -7.87 13.55
C VAL A 593 2.69 -7.04 14.67
N THR A 594 3.32 -5.93 14.30
CA THR A 594 3.90 -4.95 15.22
C THR A 594 3.16 -3.62 15.12
N PHE A 595 2.57 -3.17 16.22
CA PHE A 595 2.05 -1.82 16.36
C PHE A 595 3.19 -0.92 16.87
N MET A 596 3.59 0.10 16.09
CA MET A 596 4.69 0.97 16.51
C MET A 596 4.31 1.73 17.79
N HIS A 597 5.14 1.59 18.83
CA HIS A 597 4.98 2.29 20.09
C HIS A 597 6.00 3.44 20.23
N ASP A 598 7.26 3.11 20.52
CA ASP A 598 8.33 4.06 20.87
C ASP A 598 8.64 5.11 19.77
N VAL A 599 8.28 4.79 18.52
CA VAL A 599 8.52 5.63 17.34
C VAL A 599 7.25 6.19 16.70
N LEU A 600 6.07 5.99 17.32
CA LEU A 600 4.78 6.37 16.74
C LEU A 600 4.72 7.86 16.38
N VAL A 601 5.16 8.73 17.30
CA VAL A 601 5.13 10.19 17.12
C VAL A 601 6.05 10.63 15.97
N GLN A 602 7.25 10.06 15.88
CA GLN A 602 8.22 10.35 14.82
C GLN A 602 7.72 9.86 13.46
N ASN A 603 7.10 8.69 13.42
CA ASN A 603 6.52 8.11 12.22
C ASN A 603 5.26 8.88 11.75
N ALA A 604 4.40 9.29 12.69
CA ALA A 604 3.27 10.17 12.41
C ALA A 604 3.72 11.54 11.88
N GLN A 605 4.79 12.13 12.45
CA GLN A 605 5.40 13.35 11.90
C GLN A 605 5.92 13.14 10.48
N ALA A 606 6.62 12.03 10.20
CA ALA A 606 7.12 11.73 8.86
C ALA A 606 5.97 11.57 7.83
N ALA A 607 4.87 10.91 8.21
CA ALA A 607 3.69 10.76 7.34
C ALA A 607 2.99 12.11 7.09
N VAL A 608 2.85 12.95 8.13
CA VAL A 608 2.27 14.30 8.03
C VAL A 608 3.14 15.24 7.21
N ASP A 609 4.46 15.24 7.43
CA ASP A 609 5.42 16.05 6.67
C ASP A 609 5.41 15.67 5.18
N LEU A 610 5.42 14.37 4.88
CA LEU A 610 5.32 13.88 3.51
C LEU A 610 4.01 14.33 2.86
N ALA A 611 2.87 14.02 3.48
CA ALA A 611 1.56 14.40 2.97
C ALA A 611 1.48 15.92 2.71
N ARG A 612 2.01 16.75 3.61
CA ARG A 612 1.96 18.22 3.52
C ARG A 612 2.65 18.79 2.27
N THR A 613 3.63 18.08 1.71
CA THR A 613 4.27 18.48 0.44
C THR A 613 3.35 18.42 -0.77
N MET A 614 2.21 17.71 -0.66
CA MET A 614 1.32 17.36 -1.77
C MET A 614 -0.12 17.86 -1.61
N VAL A 615 -0.50 18.36 -0.42
CA VAL A 615 -1.90 18.71 -0.09
C VAL A 615 -2.04 20.02 0.68
N ASP A 616 -3.23 20.64 0.59
CA ASP A 616 -3.57 21.88 1.28
C ASP A 616 -4.01 21.66 2.73
N TYR A 617 -4.60 20.49 3.05
CA TYR A 617 -5.14 20.15 4.37
C TYR A 617 -4.80 18.73 4.81
N ILE A 618 -4.55 18.52 6.10
CA ILE A 618 -4.27 17.19 6.68
C ILE A 618 -5.28 16.86 7.78
N VAL A 619 -5.97 15.76 7.57
CA VAL A 619 -6.76 15.04 8.57
C VAL A 619 -5.94 13.86 9.07
N VAL A 620 -5.73 13.74 10.37
CA VAL A 620 -5.31 12.47 10.99
C VAL A 620 -6.57 11.74 11.43
N LEU A 621 -6.76 10.53 10.91
CA LEU A 621 -7.83 9.60 11.27
C LEU A 621 -7.22 8.57 12.22
N GLY A 622 -7.38 8.78 13.51
CA GLY A 622 -6.76 7.97 14.55
C GLY A 622 -7.78 7.10 15.28
N HIS A 623 -7.44 5.85 15.53
CA HIS A 623 -8.04 5.07 16.61
C HIS A 623 -7.04 5.00 17.75
N ILE A 624 -6.87 6.11 18.49
CA ILE A 624 -5.83 6.25 19.53
C ILE A 624 -6.45 6.48 20.91
N GLY A 625 -7.43 7.39 21.01
CA GLY A 625 -8.12 7.72 22.25
C GLY A 625 -7.43 8.79 23.11
N LEU A 626 -8.18 9.22 24.14
CA LEU A 626 -7.80 10.28 25.08
C LEU A 626 -7.52 9.78 26.51
N ASP A 627 -7.58 8.47 26.75
CA ASP A 627 -7.42 7.88 28.07
C ASP A 627 -5.94 7.57 28.38
N TYR A 628 -5.39 8.25 29.38
CA TYR A 628 -3.99 8.07 29.79
C TYR A 628 -3.70 6.73 30.50
N ASP A 629 -4.73 5.93 30.80
CA ASP A 629 -4.62 4.63 31.48
C ASP A 629 -4.36 3.45 30.52
N GLY A 630 -4.24 3.73 29.21
CA GLY A 630 -3.84 2.76 28.19
C GLY A 630 -2.47 2.12 28.45
N ALA A 631 -2.26 0.91 27.92
CA ALA A 631 -1.04 0.13 28.11
C ALA A 631 0.21 0.80 27.55
N SER A 632 0.06 1.58 26.47
CA SER A 632 1.09 2.44 25.87
C SER A 632 1.26 3.79 26.56
N GLY A 633 0.18 4.33 27.16
CA GLY A 633 0.12 5.73 27.59
C GLY A 633 0.18 6.74 26.43
N ILE A 634 -0.02 6.31 25.18
CA ILE A 634 -0.10 7.20 24.01
C ILE A 634 -1.55 7.66 23.84
N THR A 635 -1.77 8.97 23.82
CA THR A 635 -3.08 9.60 23.59
C THR A 635 -3.04 10.53 22.38
N SER A 636 -4.21 10.83 21.81
CA SER A 636 -4.34 11.74 20.66
C SER A 636 -3.84 13.16 20.97
N ASP A 637 -4.05 13.66 22.19
CA ASP A 637 -3.49 14.96 22.59
C ASP A 637 -1.97 14.91 22.78
N LEU A 638 -1.39 13.78 23.19
CA LEU A 638 0.07 13.59 23.18
C LEU A 638 0.61 13.65 21.75
N ILE A 639 -0.04 12.98 20.80
CA ILE A 639 0.34 13.04 19.38
C ILE A 639 0.25 14.46 18.86
N ILE A 640 -0.89 15.14 19.03
CA ILE A 640 -1.09 16.53 18.55
C ILE A 640 -0.07 17.51 19.14
N ASN A 641 0.31 17.37 20.42
CA ASN A 641 1.30 18.25 21.04
C ASN A 641 2.74 18.03 20.54
N ASN A 642 3.03 16.88 19.91
CA ASN A 642 4.37 16.53 19.44
C ASN A 642 4.50 16.42 17.90
N VAL A 643 3.38 16.28 17.18
CA VAL A 643 3.32 16.22 15.71
C VAL A 643 2.77 17.53 15.15
N LYS A 644 3.61 18.24 14.40
CA LYS A 644 3.28 19.52 13.77
C LYS A 644 2.61 19.31 12.41
N GLY A 645 1.71 20.21 12.05
CA GLY A 645 1.08 20.21 10.72
C GLY A 645 -0.14 19.30 10.60
N ILE A 646 -0.80 18.93 11.71
CA ILE A 646 -2.14 18.32 11.70
C ILE A 646 -3.17 19.46 11.79
N ASP A 647 -4.09 19.55 10.83
CA ASP A 647 -5.15 20.57 10.87
C ASP A 647 -6.39 20.08 11.63
N LEU A 648 -6.79 18.83 11.37
CA LEU A 648 -7.90 18.13 12.03
C LEU A 648 -7.44 16.73 12.50
N PHE A 649 -7.84 16.34 13.70
CA PHE A 649 -7.70 14.98 14.21
C PHE A 649 -9.10 14.41 14.47
N ILE A 650 -9.42 13.26 13.88
CA ILE A 650 -10.66 12.52 14.12
C ILE A 650 -10.28 11.28 14.91
N ASP A 651 -10.88 11.09 16.08
CA ASP A 651 -10.46 10.07 17.07
C ASP A 651 -11.60 9.12 17.51
N GLY A 652 -11.21 7.94 17.97
CA GLY A 652 -12.08 6.91 18.55
C GLY A 652 -11.54 6.35 19.87
N HIS A 653 -11.67 5.04 20.07
CA HIS A 653 -11.09 4.19 21.13
C HIS A 653 -11.61 4.46 22.55
N SER A 654 -11.49 5.70 23.01
CA SER A 654 -11.88 6.17 24.35
C SER A 654 -13.38 6.41 24.54
N HIS A 655 -14.19 6.18 23.49
CA HIS A 655 -15.63 6.48 23.45
C HIS A 655 -15.98 7.94 23.83
N THR A 656 -15.01 8.86 23.72
CA THR A 656 -15.15 10.26 24.16
C THR A 656 -16.13 11.01 23.26
N VAL A 657 -17.20 11.56 23.84
CA VAL A 657 -18.10 12.47 23.12
C VAL A 657 -17.54 13.89 23.16
N LEU A 658 -17.25 14.49 21.99
CA LEU A 658 -16.79 15.88 21.86
C LEU A 658 -17.81 16.74 21.07
N PRO A 659 -18.87 17.30 21.70
CA PRO A 659 -20.00 17.95 21.01
C PRO A 659 -19.64 19.12 20.08
N GLN A 660 -18.51 19.78 20.33
CA GLN A 660 -17.97 20.91 19.54
C GLN A 660 -16.47 20.71 19.25
N GLY A 661 -16.00 19.46 19.26
CA GLY A 661 -14.57 19.14 19.30
C GLY A 661 -13.88 19.65 20.57
N LYS A 662 -12.55 19.60 20.55
CA LYS A 662 -11.63 20.18 21.55
C LYS A 662 -10.44 20.74 20.79
N LYS A 663 -10.00 21.96 21.08
CA LYS A 663 -8.76 22.49 20.47
C LYS A 663 -7.55 22.08 21.32
N VAL A 664 -6.53 21.51 20.70
CA VAL A 664 -5.24 21.16 21.33
C VAL A 664 -4.14 21.79 20.49
N GLY A 665 -3.40 22.74 21.06
CA GLY A 665 -2.52 23.61 20.28
C GLY A 665 -3.30 24.36 19.19
N ASP A 666 -2.89 24.17 17.93
CA ASP A 666 -3.60 24.71 16.77
C ASP A 666 -4.58 23.74 16.09
N THR A 667 -4.50 22.45 16.41
CA THR A 667 -5.33 21.39 15.83
C THR A 667 -6.69 21.29 16.53
N MET A 668 -7.74 21.01 15.76
CA MET A 668 -9.04 20.57 16.30
C MET A 668 -9.05 19.04 16.42
N ILE A 669 -9.43 18.49 17.57
CA ILE A 669 -9.76 17.07 17.71
C ILE A 669 -11.28 16.89 17.86
N VAL A 670 -11.85 15.90 17.18
CA VAL A 670 -13.27 15.53 17.20
C VAL A 670 -13.46 14.03 17.43
N SER A 671 -14.53 13.65 18.12
CA SER A 671 -14.96 12.26 18.29
C SER A 671 -16.46 12.21 18.61
N ALA A 672 -17.17 11.21 18.08
CA ALA A 672 -18.63 11.08 18.12
C ALA A 672 -19.15 10.25 19.30
N GLY A 673 -18.26 9.70 20.14
CA GLY A 673 -18.61 8.80 21.23
C GLY A 673 -18.52 7.34 20.82
N GLU A 674 -19.63 6.61 20.87
CA GLU A 674 -19.71 5.16 20.62
C GLU A 674 -21.10 4.78 20.07
N TYR A 675 -21.19 3.56 19.51
CA TYR A 675 -22.40 2.86 19.09
C TYR A 675 -23.29 3.64 18.10
N MET A 676 -22.72 4.61 17.39
CA MET A 676 -23.49 5.54 16.53
C MET A 676 -24.60 6.30 17.30
N LYS A 677 -24.38 6.57 18.60
CA LYS A 677 -25.21 7.46 19.43
C LYS A 677 -25.16 8.91 18.93
N ASN A 678 -24.10 9.27 18.20
CA ASN A 678 -24.01 10.46 17.38
C ASN A 678 -23.35 10.12 16.03
N VAL A 679 -23.55 10.99 15.05
CA VAL A 679 -22.71 11.09 13.85
C VAL A 679 -22.00 12.44 13.90
N GLY A 680 -20.69 12.45 13.69
CA GLY A 680 -19.90 13.67 13.66
C GLY A 680 -19.97 14.37 12.31
N LEU A 681 -19.92 15.70 12.32
CA LEU A 681 -19.89 16.54 11.14
C LEU A 681 -18.94 17.72 11.36
N VAL A 682 -17.95 17.86 10.51
CA VAL A 682 -17.04 19.02 10.47
C VAL A 682 -17.24 19.73 9.14
N GLN A 683 -17.81 20.94 9.18
CA GLN A 683 -17.89 21.83 8.02
C GLN A 683 -16.60 22.65 7.92
N LEU A 684 -15.91 22.58 6.79
CA LEU A 684 -14.77 23.41 6.41
C LEU A 684 -15.21 24.44 5.37
N HIS A 685 -15.04 25.73 5.67
CA HIS A 685 -15.28 26.80 4.70
C HIS A 685 -13.99 27.10 3.92
N VAL A 686 -13.90 26.57 2.70
CA VAL A 686 -12.71 26.67 1.84
C VAL A 686 -12.84 27.88 0.92
N LYS A 687 -11.82 28.75 0.92
CA LYS A 687 -11.74 29.93 0.06
C LYS A 687 -10.34 30.12 -0.50
N ASN A 688 -10.21 30.14 -1.82
CA ASN A 688 -8.95 30.28 -2.57
C ASN A 688 -7.85 29.30 -2.09
N GLY A 689 -8.21 28.02 -1.93
CA GLY A 689 -7.29 26.96 -1.50
C GLY A 689 -6.92 26.98 -0.01
N LYS A 690 -7.71 27.67 0.85
CA LYS A 690 -7.46 27.73 2.29
C LYS A 690 -8.74 27.57 3.09
N VAL A 691 -8.68 26.83 4.20
CA VAL A 691 -9.75 26.84 5.20
C VAL A 691 -9.75 28.19 5.92
N THR A 692 -10.92 28.82 5.96
CA THR A 692 -11.13 30.13 6.61
C THR A 692 -12.04 30.05 7.83
N ALA A 693 -12.84 28.98 7.95
CA ALA A 693 -13.58 28.62 9.15
C ALA A 693 -13.78 27.10 9.24
N LEU A 694 -13.92 26.59 10.46
CA LEU A 694 -14.17 25.18 10.78
C LEU A 694 -15.26 25.11 11.84
N TYR A 695 -16.33 24.36 11.57
CA TYR A 695 -17.47 24.20 12.46
C TYR A 695 -17.70 22.70 12.75
N PRO A 696 -17.30 22.20 13.92
CA PRO A 696 -17.55 20.83 14.34
C PRO A 696 -18.90 20.75 15.09
N MET A 697 -19.69 19.71 14.80
CA MET A 697 -20.93 19.40 15.52
C MET A 697 -21.20 17.90 15.53
N LEU A 698 -22.06 17.47 16.44
CA LEU A 698 -22.61 16.12 16.49
C LEU A 698 -24.10 16.14 16.12
N ILE A 699 -24.54 15.17 15.33
CA ILE A 699 -25.95 14.87 15.05
C ILE A 699 -26.36 13.69 15.95
N PRO A 700 -27.14 13.90 17.03
CA PRO A 700 -27.48 12.84 17.97
C PRO A 700 -28.49 11.84 17.40
N ALA A 701 -28.35 10.55 17.72
CA ALA A 701 -29.28 9.51 17.33
C ALA A 701 -30.71 9.76 17.80
N LYS A 702 -30.91 10.31 19.01
CA LYS A 702 -32.24 10.73 19.49
C LYS A 702 -32.95 11.72 18.57
N ASP A 703 -32.21 12.61 17.91
CA ASP A 703 -32.75 13.64 17.01
C ASP A 703 -33.08 13.06 15.63
N VAL A 704 -32.33 12.03 15.19
CA VAL A 704 -32.57 11.27 13.95
C VAL A 704 -33.70 10.25 14.10
N LEU A 705 -33.83 9.64 15.28
CA LEU A 705 -34.89 8.67 15.62
C LEU A 705 -36.22 9.37 15.91
N ASN A 706 -36.21 10.54 16.57
CA ASN A 706 -37.40 11.34 16.89
C ASN A 706 -37.31 12.79 16.37
N PRO A 707 -37.24 13.02 15.04
CA PRO A 707 -37.04 14.35 14.46
C PRO A 707 -38.16 15.36 14.77
N ALA A 708 -39.38 14.89 15.07
CA ALA A 708 -40.45 15.76 15.55
C ALA A 708 -40.13 16.46 16.88
N GLU A 709 -39.29 15.86 17.74
CA GLU A 709 -38.87 16.43 19.02
C GLU A 709 -37.58 17.26 18.89
N SER A 710 -36.70 16.92 17.95
CA SER A 710 -35.46 17.66 17.67
C SER A 710 -35.74 19.10 17.22
N GLU A 711 -35.06 20.08 17.83
CA GLU A 711 -35.12 21.47 17.39
C GLU A 711 -34.39 21.68 16.06
N LEU A 712 -33.28 20.96 15.86
CA LEU A 712 -32.50 20.97 14.63
C LEU A 712 -33.29 20.40 13.45
N ALA A 713 -33.92 19.23 13.60
CA ALA A 713 -34.73 18.67 12.53
C ALA A 713 -35.94 19.58 12.21
N ARG A 714 -36.58 20.15 13.24
CA ARG A 714 -37.68 21.12 13.08
C ARG A 714 -37.26 22.40 12.34
N SER A 715 -36.06 22.94 12.56
CA SER A 715 -35.61 24.15 11.85
C SER A 715 -35.42 23.94 10.34
N TYR A 716 -35.17 22.70 9.91
CA TYR A 716 -35.09 22.32 8.49
C TYR A 716 -36.36 21.64 7.96
N GLY A 717 -37.45 21.59 8.74
CA GLY A 717 -38.72 20.97 8.35
C GLY A 717 -38.68 19.43 8.24
N ILE A 718 -37.65 18.79 8.80
CA ILE A 718 -37.48 17.34 8.79
C ILE A 718 -38.42 16.73 9.85
N THR A 719 -39.37 15.91 9.39
CA THR A 719 -40.38 15.26 10.25
C THR A 719 -40.19 13.75 10.38
N ASN A 720 -39.33 13.15 9.55
CA ASN A 720 -38.96 11.75 9.58
C ASN A 720 -37.59 11.56 8.90
N VAL A 721 -36.78 10.62 9.38
CA VAL A 721 -35.61 10.09 8.67
C VAL A 721 -35.90 8.61 8.38
N PRO A 722 -36.36 8.26 7.16
CA PRO A 722 -36.62 6.86 6.81
C PRO A 722 -35.32 6.06 6.75
N ASP A 723 -35.45 4.74 6.93
CA ASP A 723 -34.35 3.81 6.70
C ASP A 723 -34.11 3.66 5.18
N ASP A 724 -32.85 3.65 4.74
CA ASP A 724 -32.55 3.39 3.31
C ASP A 724 -33.00 1.97 2.95
N PRO A 725 -33.76 1.79 1.86
CA PRO A 725 -34.36 0.50 1.52
C PRO A 725 -33.31 -0.57 1.17
N GLN A 726 -32.18 -0.21 0.57
CA GLN A 726 -31.17 -1.19 0.15
C GLN A 726 -30.41 -1.71 1.37
N VAL A 727 -29.98 -0.81 2.27
CA VAL A 727 -29.33 -1.18 3.53
C VAL A 727 -30.30 -1.98 4.43
N SER A 728 -31.58 -1.62 4.43
CA SER A 728 -32.62 -2.35 5.17
C SER A 728 -32.86 -3.76 4.62
N GLU A 729 -32.89 -3.92 3.29
CA GLU A 729 -33.07 -5.23 2.64
C GLU A 729 -31.87 -6.16 2.92
N TYR A 730 -30.64 -5.66 2.76
CA TYR A 730 -29.44 -6.44 3.07
C TYR A 730 -29.36 -6.80 4.57
N THR A 731 -29.68 -5.85 5.46
CA THR A 731 -29.75 -6.11 6.91
C THR A 731 -30.81 -7.17 7.24
N GLY A 732 -31.98 -7.12 6.62
CA GLY A 732 -33.04 -8.12 6.77
C GLY A 732 -32.61 -9.51 6.29
N TYR A 733 -31.90 -9.59 5.17
CA TYR A 733 -31.32 -10.83 4.66
C TYR A 733 -30.27 -11.40 5.64
N MET A 734 -29.34 -10.59 6.12
CA MET A 734 -28.31 -11.05 7.06
C MET A 734 -28.88 -11.41 8.44
N MET A 735 -29.95 -10.75 8.90
CA MET A 735 -30.70 -11.17 10.08
C MET A 735 -31.37 -12.55 9.90
N ALA A 736 -31.87 -12.87 8.71
CA ALA A 736 -32.36 -14.22 8.42
C ALA A 736 -31.22 -15.26 8.45
N LYS A 737 -30.03 -14.92 7.92
CA LYS A 737 -28.83 -15.76 8.02
C LYS A 737 -28.30 -15.91 9.45
N LEU A 738 -28.39 -14.87 10.27
CA LEU A 738 -28.10 -14.96 11.70
C LEU A 738 -29.05 -15.96 12.38
N SER A 739 -30.34 -15.92 12.06
CA SER A 739 -31.31 -16.90 12.57
C SER A 739 -30.98 -18.34 12.16
N GLU A 740 -30.53 -18.57 10.92
CA GLU A 740 -30.01 -19.89 10.50
C GLU A 740 -28.81 -20.34 11.37
N LYS A 741 -27.81 -19.46 11.58
CA LYS A 741 -26.65 -19.76 12.46
C LYS A 741 -27.05 -20.00 13.92
N MET A 742 -27.99 -19.23 14.47
CA MET A 742 -28.45 -19.39 15.86
C MET A 742 -29.13 -20.74 16.12
N ASN A 743 -29.67 -21.41 15.11
CA ASN A 743 -30.30 -22.73 15.25
C ASN A 743 -29.30 -23.90 15.14
N VAL A 744 -28.01 -23.66 14.92
CA VAL A 744 -26.98 -24.71 14.82
C VAL A 744 -26.75 -25.34 16.19
N VAL A 745 -26.89 -26.67 16.29
CA VAL A 745 -26.53 -27.46 17.48
C VAL A 745 -25.01 -27.60 17.55
N ILE A 746 -24.42 -27.21 18.67
CA ILE A 746 -22.97 -27.22 18.91
C ILE A 746 -22.53 -28.23 19.99
N ALA A 747 -23.44 -28.58 20.91
CA ALA A 747 -23.13 -29.43 22.05
C ALA A 747 -24.35 -30.28 22.48
N ASN A 748 -24.11 -31.35 23.23
CA ASN A 748 -25.15 -32.16 23.88
C ASN A 748 -24.84 -32.31 25.38
N ILE A 749 -25.56 -31.60 26.23
CA ILE A 749 -25.32 -31.58 27.68
C ILE A 749 -26.18 -32.63 28.42
N PRO A 750 -25.61 -33.41 29.37
CA PRO A 750 -26.30 -34.54 29.98
C PRO A 750 -27.33 -34.15 31.05
N GLU A 751 -27.24 -32.91 31.57
CA GLU A 751 -28.12 -32.37 32.61
C GLU A 751 -28.47 -30.90 32.34
N MET A 752 -29.45 -30.37 33.06
CA MET A 752 -29.85 -28.97 33.02
C MET A 752 -28.79 -28.11 33.71
N LEU A 753 -28.36 -27.03 33.06
CA LEU A 753 -27.42 -26.05 33.60
C LEU A 753 -28.19 -24.86 34.19
N ASP A 754 -28.12 -24.71 35.51
CA ASP A 754 -28.90 -23.74 36.30
C ASP A 754 -28.34 -22.31 36.15
N GLY A 755 -29.02 -21.50 35.34
CA GLY A 755 -28.81 -20.06 35.20
C GLY A 755 -29.96 -19.23 35.75
N ALA A 756 -30.82 -19.80 36.61
CA ALA A 756 -31.99 -19.09 37.11
C ALA A 756 -31.57 -17.89 37.96
N ARG A 757 -32.24 -16.74 37.76
CA ARG A 757 -31.85 -15.43 38.32
C ARG A 757 -31.69 -15.46 39.84
N GLU A 758 -32.54 -16.19 40.54
CA GLU A 758 -32.50 -16.37 42.00
C GLU A 758 -31.30 -17.18 42.48
N ASN A 759 -30.80 -18.10 41.65
CA ASN A 759 -29.68 -18.99 41.95
C ASN A 759 -28.34 -18.30 41.64
N VAL A 760 -28.12 -17.86 40.40
CA VAL A 760 -26.85 -17.22 39.99
C VAL A 760 -26.56 -15.91 40.72
N ARG A 761 -27.56 -15.32 41.40
CA ARG A 761 -27.43 -14.11 42.22
C ARG A 761 -27.32 -14.36 43.73
N THR A 762 -27.21 -15.62 44.16
CA THR A 762 -27.09 -15.99 45.59
C THR A 762 -26.13 -17.15 45.90
N LYS A 763 -25.76 -17.95 44.90
CA LYS A 763 -24.89 -19.13 45.04
C LYS A 763 -24.17 -19.45 43.71
N PRO A 764 -23.07 -20.22 43.76
CA PRO A 764 -22.55 -20.89 42.57
C PRO A 764 -23.52 -21.95 42.04
N THR A 765 -23.62 -22.08 40.72
CA THR A 765 -24.42 -23.10 40.02
C THR A 765 -23.51 -24.04 39.21
N ASN A 766 -24.06 -25.06 38.54
CA ASN A 766 -23.29 -25.85 37.58
C ASN A 766 -22.97 -25.02 36.31
N LEU A 767 -23.94 -24.24 35.80
CA LEU A 767 -23.72 -23.33 34.68
C LEU A 767 -22.61 -22.30 34.95
N SER A 768 -22.67 -21.60 36.08
CA SER A 768 -21.72 -20.54 36.38
C SER A 768 -20.29 -21.08 36.53
N ARG A 769 -20.13 -22.28 37.08
CA ARG A 769 -18.84 -22.98 37.15
C ARG A 769 -18.26 -23.28 35.77
N LEU A 770 -19.07 -23.79 34.84
CA LEU A 770 -18.60 -24.06 33.48
C LEU A 770 -18.21 -22.76 32.77
N ILE A 771 -18.97 -21.68 32.93
CA ILE A 771 -18.63 -20.35 32.37
C ILE A 771 -17.30 -19.86 32.97
N THR A 772 -17.12 -19.92 34.29
CA THR A 772 -15.85 -19.49 34.93
C THR A 772 -14.67 -20.37 34.52
N GLN A 773 -14.89 -21.67 34.29
CA GLN A 773 -13.85 -22.59 33.80
C GLN A 773 -13.48 -22.30 32.34
N ALA A 774 -14.46 -21.99 31.49
CA ALA A 774 -14.22 -21.55 30.11
C ALA A 774 -13.39 -20.25 30.09
N MET A 775 -13.77 -19.26 30.89
CA MET A 775 -13.05 -17.99 31.01
C MET A 775 -11.60 -18.18 31.48
N THR A 776 -11.37 -18.97 32.54
CA THR A 776 -10.00 -19.27 33.04
C THR A 776 -9.19 -20.07 32.02
N ALA A 777 -9.80 -21.04 31.33
CA ALA A 777 -9.13 -21.89 30.36
C ALA A 777 -8.69 -21.14 29.09
N GLU A 778 -9.48 -20.18 28.62
CA GLU A 778 -9.14 -19.36 27.44
C GLU A 778 -8.12 -18.27 27.80
N SER A 779 -8.36 -17.53 28.89
CA SER A 779 -7.51 -16.39 29.27
C SER A 779 -6.13 -16.75 29.81
N GLY A 780 -5.95 -17.96 30.36
CA GLY A 780 -4.76 -18.33 31.12
C GLY A 780 -4.58 -17.50 32.41
N ALA A 781 -5.65 -16.89 32.93
CA ALA A 781 -5.65 -16.22 34.24
C ALA A 781 -5.48 -17.23 35.39
N ASP A 782 -5.14 -16.76 36.60
CA ASP A 782 -5.03 -17.62 37.77
C ASP A 782 -6.41 -18.17 38.23
N PHE A 783 -7.46 -17.37 38.02
CA PHE A 783 -8.86 -17.67 38.33
C PHE A 783 -9.80 -16.66 37.66
N THR A 784 -11.11 -16.90 37.71
CA THR A 784 -12.15 -16.00 37.20
C THR A 784 -12.99 -15.39 38.33
N ILE A 785 -13.37 -14.12 38.20
CA ILE A 785 -14.45 -13.48 38.96
C ILE A 785 -15.39 -12.76 37.98
N THR A 786 -16.63 -13.24 37.83
CA THR A 786 -17.65 -12.65 36.94
C THR A 786 -18.99 -12.49 37.68
N ASN A 787 -19.88 -11.60 37.25
CA ASN A 787 -21.12 -11.28 37.97
C ASN A 787 -22.27 -12.21 37.56
N GLY A 788 -23.01 -12.71 38.54
CA GLY A 788 -24.26 -13.45 38.32
C GLY A 788 -25.34 -12.63 37.60
N GLY A 789 -25.17 -11.32 37.49
CA GLY A 789 -25.95 -10.42 36.65
C GLY A 789 -25.81 -10.69 35.15
N GLY A 790 -24.64 -11.16 34.70
CA GLY A 790 -24.33 -11.49 33.31
C GLY A 790 -24.94 -12.80 32.82
N ILE A 791 -25.23 -13.75 33.72
CA ILE A 791 -25.87 -15.04 33.37
C ILE A 791 -27.40 -14.87 33.40
N ARG A 792 -28.06 -15.11 32.25
CA ARG A 792 -29.45 -14.66 32.03
C ARG A 792 -30.50 -15.74 31.91
N ALA A 793 -30.11 -16.97 31.59
CA ALA A 793 -31.01 -18.11 31.41
C ALA A 793 -30.35 -19.43 31.84
N SER A 794 -31.18 -20.44 32.12
CA SER A 794 -30.76 -21.84 32.28
C SER A 794 -30.75 -22.56 30.93
N MET A 795 -29.89 -23.56 30.77
CA MET A 795 -29.86 -24.43 29.58
C MET A 795 -30.49 -25.79 29.90
N LYS A 796 -31.30 -26.34 28.99
CA LYS A 796 -31.95 -27.65 29.17
C LYS A 796 -30.98 -28.78 28.86
N ALA A 797 -31.17 -29.93 29.51
CA ALA A 797 -30.49 -31.16 29.11
C ALA A 797 -30.86 -31.55 27.66
N GLY A 798 -29.89 -32.07 26.91
CA GLY A 798 -30.05 -32.41 25.49
C GLY A 798 -29.19 -31.52 24.59
N ASP A 799 -29.66 -31.32 23.36
CA ASP A 799 -28.97 -30.51 22.36
C ASP A 799 -28.97 -29.03 22.74
N VAL A 800 -27.82 -28.40 22.52
CA VAL A 800 -27.55 -26.99 22.78
C VAL A 800 -27.27 -26.31 21.46
N THR A 801 -28.04 -25.26 21.15
CA THR A 801 -27.80 -24.40 20.00
C THR A 801 -26.91 -23.20 20.33
N VAL A 802 -26.34 -22.58 19.30
CA VAL A 802 -25.74 -21.23 19.38
C VAL A 802 -26.70 -20.25 20.07
N GLY A 803 -27.98 -20.28 19.68
CA GLY A 803 -29.03 -19.43 20.26
C GLY A 803 -29.29 -19.67 21.75
N ASP A 804 -29.14 -20.91 22.24
CA ASP A 804 -29.22 -21.19 23.67
C ASP A 804 -28.08 -20.52 24.43
N VAL A 805 -26.84 -20.57 23.92
CA VAL A 805 -25.69 -19.91 24.57
C VAL A 805 -25.84 -18.39 24.54
N ILE A 806 -26.25 -17.81 23.41
CA ILE A 806 -26.59 -16.38 23.33
C ILE A 806 -27.72 -16.01 24.29
N THR A 807 -28.69 -16.89 24.55
CA THR A 807 -29.76 -16.64 25.53
C THR A 807 -29.24 -16.64 26.98
N VAL A 808 -28.17 -17.39 27.27
CA VAL A 808 -27.49 -17.39 28.58
C VAL A 808 -26.60 -16.17 28.75
N LEU A 809 -25.83 -15.81 27.71
CA LEU A 809 -24.88 -14.72 27.66
C LEU A 809 -25.24 -13.74 26.51
N PRO A 810 -26.32 -12.96 26.65
CA PRO A 810 -26.86 -12.11 25.58
C PRO A 810 -26.19 -10.74 25.48
N PHE A 811 -25.35 -10.39 26.47
CA PHE A 811 -24.53 -9.18 26.42
C PHE A 811 -23.27 -9.50 25.62
N THR A 812 -22.87 -8.57 24.76
CA THR A 812 -21.66 -8.68 23.94
C THR A 812 -20.40 -8.34 24.74
N ASN A 813 -20.38 -8.79 26.00
CA ASN A 813 -19.25 -8.67 26.90
C ASN A 813 -18.11 -9.59 26.44
N ILE A 814 -16.90 -9.08 26.53
CA ILE A 814 -15.66 -9.80 26.23
C ILE A 814 -14.99 -10.28 27.51
N ILE A 815 -14.05 -11.23 27.40
CA ILE A 815 -13.15 -11.54 28.50
C ILE A 815 -12.17 -10.39 28.67
N THR A 816 -12.03 -9.91 29.91
CA THR A 816 -11.00 -8.95 30.31
C THR A 816 -10.17 -9.56 31.43
N VAL A 817 -8.85 -9.59 31.27
CA VAL A 817 -7.91 -10.07 32.28
C VAL A 817 -7.29 -8.86 32.97
N CYS A 818 -7.42 -8.76 34.29
CA CYS A 818 -6.85 -7.68 35.08
C CYS A 818 -5.79 -8.19 36.06
N GLU A 819 -4.89 -7.32 36.47
CA GLU A 819 -4.14 -7.51 37.72
C GLU A 819 -5.10 -7.37 38.91
N ILE A 820 -4.99 -8.24 39.92
CA ILE A 820 -5.67 -8.08 41.19
C ILE A 820 -4.75 -8.46 42.35
N LYS A 821 -4.63 -7.59 43.34
CA LYS A 821 -3.90 -7.91 44.57
C LYS A 821 -4.73 -8.86 45.43
N GLY A 822 -4.10 -9.79 46.14
CA GLY A 822 -4.81 -10.75 46.97
C GLY A 822 -5.69 -10.13 48.06
N SER A 823 -5.40 -8.91 48.54
CA SER A 823 -6.32 -8.14 49.39
C SER A 823 -7.62 -7.78 48.67
N GLU A 824 -7.52 -7.36 47.41
CA GLU A 824 -8.63 -6.96 46.57
C GLU A 824 -9.46 -8.14 46.08
N VAL A 825 -8.88 -9.34 45.96
CA VAL A 825 -9.65 -10.58 45.76
C VAL A 825 -10.66 -10.80 46.89
N TYR A 826 -10.27 -10.57 48.16
CA TYR A 826 -11.21 -10.64 49.27
C TYR A 826 -12.23 -9.49 49.21
N ALA A 827 -11.82 -8.28 48.84
CA ALA A 827 -12.73 -7.13 48.73
C ALA A 827 -13.79 -7.30 47.63
N ALA A 828 -13.41 -7.81 46.46
CA ALA A 828 -14.30 -8.11 45.34
C ALA A 828 -15.35 -9.17 45.72
N LEU A 829 -14.91 -10.24 46.41
CA LEU A 829 -15.81 -11.27 46.91
C LEU A 829 -16.71 -10.76 48.04
N GLU A 830 -16.22 -9.95 48.98
CA GLU A 830 -17.05 -9.29 50.01
C GLU A 830 -18.12 -8.38 49.38
N HIS A 831 -17.74 -7.62 48.33
CA HIS A 831 -18.64 -6.74 47.59
C HIS A 831 -19.77 -7.52 46.92
N GLY A 832 -19.46 -8.53 46.10
CA GLY A 832 -20.49 -9.33 45.45
C GLY A 832 -21.39 -10.09 46.43
N TYR A 833 -20.80 -10.60 47.51
CA TYR A 833 -21.52 -11.38 48.53
C TYR A 833 -22.26 -10.47 49.54
N SER A 834 -22.17 -9.14 49.43
CA SER A 834 -22.68 -8.15 50.39
C SER A 834 -24.19 -8.19 50.66
N MET A 835 -25.02 -8.57 49.68
CA MET A 835 -26.50 -8.56 49.85
C MET A 835 -27.10 -9.90 50.26
N LEU A 836 -26.33 -10.99 50.34
CA LEU A 836 -26.83 -12.29 50.83
C LEU A 836 -27.59 -12.14 52.19
N PRO A 837 -28.67 -12.90 52.43
CA PRO A 837 -29.22 -13.95 51.57
C PRO A 837 -30.07 -13.45 50.38
N ALA A 838 -30.28 -12.13 50.23
CA ALA A 838 -31.01 -11.55 49.10
C ALA A 838 -30.23 -11.65 47.78
N THR A 839 -30.93 -11.50 46.65
CA THR A 839 -30.35 -11.59 45.31
C THR A 839 -29.57 -10.32 44.96
N ASN A 840 -28.37 -10.49 44.40
CA ASN A 840 -27.53 -9.39 43.92
C ASN A 840 -27.14 -9.59 42.45
N GLY A 841 -27.25 -8.56 41.60
CA GLY A 841 -26.65 -8.62 40.25
C GLY A 841 -25.15 -8.83 40.34
N ALA A 842 -24.51 -8.07 41.23
CA ALA A 842 -23.08 -8.11 41.49
C ALA A 842 -22.60 -9.40 42.21
N PHE A 843 -23.44 -10.42 42.46
CA PHE A 843 -22.98 -11.64 43.15
C PHE A 843 -21.86 -12.33 42.36
N SER A 844 -20.70 -12.53 42.99
CA SER A 844 -19.52 -13.05 42.28
C SER A 844 -19.60 -14.56 42.05
N GLN A 845 -19.58 -14.94 40.78
CA GLN A 845 -19.32 -16.29 40.30
C GLN A 845 -17.81 -16.46 40.09
N THR A 846 -17.27 -17.57 40.56
CA THR A 846 -15.83 -17.85 40.54
C THR A 846 -15.56 -19.35 40.59
N ASP A 847 -14.42 -19.76 40.03
CA ASP A 847 -13.82 -21.09 40.14
C ASP A 847 -12.97 -21.26 41.42
N LEU A 848 -12.75 -20.19 42.18
CA LEU A 848 -12.13 -20.24 43.51
C LEU A 848 -12.98 -21.00 44.55
N GLN A 849 -12.32 -21.65 45.51
CA GLN A 849 -13.01 -22.23 46.67
C GLN A 849 -13.19 -21.17 47.75
N VAL A 850 -14.40 -20.62 47.84
CA VAL A 850 -14.77 -19.57 48.79
C VAL A 850 -15.51 -20.15 49.99
N VAL A 851 -14.95 -19.99 51.20
CA VAL A 851 -15.64 -20.29 52.47
C VAL A 851 -16.18 -18.99 53.02
N PHE A 852 -17.50 -18.89 53.17
CA PHE A 852 -18.17 -17.66 53.59
C PHE A 852 -19.33 -17.90 54.57
N ASN A 853 -19.63 -16.90 55.39
CA ASN A 853 -20.82 -16.87 56.24
C ASN A 853 -21.93 -16.06 55.54
N ARG A 854 -22.96 -16.76 55.02
CA ARG A 854 -24.13 -16.17 54.36
C ARG A 854 -24.89 -15.15 55.22
N PHE A 855 -24.80 -15.26 56.55
CA PHE A 855 -25.46 -14.37 57.52
C PHE A 855 -24.48 -13.42 58.22
N GLY A 856 -23.23 -13.32 57.76
CA GLY A 856 -22.27 -12.34 58.26
C GLY A 856 -22.70 -10.90 57.94
N ALA A 857 -22.19 -9.93 58.69
CA ALA A 857 -22.30 -8.52 58.29
C ALA A 857 -21.55 -8.32 56.95
N PRO A 858 -22.03 -7.45 56.04
CA PRO A 858 -21.31 -7.10 54.81
C PRO A 858 -19.87 -6.64 55.12
N GLY A 859 -18.90 -7.04 54.29
CA GLY A 859 -17.47 -6.79 54.55
C GLY A 859 -16.83 -7.71 55.61
N LYS A 860 -17.56 -8.71 56.11
CA LYS A 860 -17.08 -9.75 57.05
C LYS A 860 -17.69 -11.13 56.74
N ARG A 861 -18.00 -11.39 55.46
CA ARG A 861 -18.64 -12.63 54.99
C ARG A 861 -17.62 -13.65 54.53
N ILE A 862 -16.54 -13.23 53.88
CA ILE A 862 -15.53 -14.09 53.30
C ILE A 862 -14.53 -14.50 54.39
N LEU A 863 -14.56 -15.78 54.76
CA LEU A 863 -13.73 -16.34 55.82
C LEU A 863 -12.38 -16.84 55.29
N ARG A 864 -12.41 -17.55 54.14
CA ARG A 864 -11.22 -18.10 53.46
C ARG A 864 -11.46 -18.13 51.96
N VAL A 865 -10.44 -17.79 51.18
CA VAL A 865 -10.42 -17.96 49.72
C VAL A 865 -9.24 -18.86 49.37
N LEU A 866 -9.49 -19.96 48.66
CA LEU A 866 -8.46 -20.90 48.23
C LEU A 866 -8.38 -20.99 46.70
N LEU A 867 -7.17 -20.85 46.18
CA LEU A 867 -6.79 -21.15 44.80
C LEU A 867 -6.07 -22.50 44.81
N ASN A 868 -6.55 -23.48 44.05
CA ASN A 868 -5.98 -24.83 43.99
C ASN A 868 -5.71 -25.46 45.38
N GLY A 869 -6.65 -25.24 46.32
CA GLY A 869 -6.58 -25.72 47.71
C GLY A 869 -5.65 -24.95 48.64
N LYS A 870 -4.86 -23.99 48.13
CA LYS A 870 -3.98 -23.11 48.92
C LYS A 870 -4.64 -21.76 49.20
N PRO A 871 -4.50 -21.15 50.39
CA PRO A 871 -5.01 -19.80 50.63
C PRO A 871 -4.39 -18.77 49.68
N ILE A 872 -5.21 -17.82 49.19
CA ILE A 872 -4.73 -16.59 48.54
C ILE A 872 -3.84 -15.81 49.52
N ASP A 873 -2.63 -15.43 49.11
CA ASP A 873 -1.79 -14.49 49.84
C ASP A 873 -2.29 -13.07 49.57
N LYS A 874 -2.65 -12.34 50.63
CA LYS A 874 -3.19 -10.98 50.52
C LYS A 874 -2.17 -9.94 49.99
N ASN A 875 -0.88 -10.27 49.99
CA ASN A 875 0.16 -9.36 49.53
C ASN A 875 0.62 -9.63 48.09
N ALA A 876 0.33 -10.81 47.53
CA ALA A 876 0.67 -11.15 46.15
C ALA A 876 -0.28 -10.48 45.14
N THR A 877 0.17 -10.36 43.89
CA THR A 877 -0.67 -9.96 42.74
C THR A 877 -0.94 -11.19 41.89
N TYR A 878 -2.16 -11.30 41.37
CA TYR A 878 -2.67 -12.39 40.54
C TYR A 878 -3.25 -11.82 39.24
N LYS A 879 -3.40 -12.69 38.23
CA LYS A 879 -4.23 -12.41 37.05
C LYS A 879 -5.64 -12.92 37.29
N VAL A 880 -6.65 -12.07 37.15
CA VAL A 880 -8.06 -12.47 37.22
C VAL A 880 -8.76 -12.23 35.89
N ALA A 881 -9.46 -13.24 35.38
CA ALA A 881 -10.40 -13.06 34.28
C ALA A 881 -11.74 -12.54 34.82
N THR A 882 -12.29 -11.55 34.13
CA THR A 882 -13.60 -10.96 34.38
C THR A 882 -14.24 -10.57 33.05
N ASN A 883 -15.26 -9.72 33.07
CA ASN A 883 -15.83 -9.10 31.88
C ASN A 883 -15.53 -7.60 31.82
N ASP A 884 -15.51 -7.04 30.62
CA ASP A 884 -15.31 -5.61 30.33
C ASP A 884 -16.18 -4.70 31.20
N PHE A 885 -17.47 -5.01 31.33
CA PHE A 885 -18.39 -4.26 32.18
C PHE A 885 -17.91 -4.21 33.64
N MET A 886 -17.47 -5.33 34.21
CA MET A 886 -16.93 -5.39 35.57
C MET A 886 -15.55 -4.76 35.72
N ALA A 887 -14.68 -4.90 34.72
CA ALA A 887 -13.37 -4.25 34.69
C ALA A 887 -13.51 -2.72 34.71
N ALA A 888 -14.51 -2.18 34.01
CA ALA A 888 -14.89 -0.77 34.01
C ALA A 888 -15.64 -0.30 35.28
N GLY A 889 -15.65 -1.09 36.36
CA GLY A 889 -16.33 -0.74 37.62
C GLY A 889 -17.82 -1.09 37.68
N GLY A 890 -18.36 -1.75 36.65
CA GLY A 890 -19.73 -2.22 36.58
C GLY A 890 -20.13 -3.10 37.77
N ASP A 891 -21.41 -3.04 38.14
CA ASP A 891 -21.94 -3.65 39.36
C ASP A 891 -21.21 -3.20 40.67
N GLY A 892 -20.39 -2.14 40.62
CA GLY A 892 -19.65 -1.55 41.74
C GLY A 892 -18.24 -2.11 41.98
N TYR A 893 -17.70 -2.90 41.05
CA TYR A 893 -16.41 -3.59 41.21
C TYR A 893 -15.20 -2.68 40.94
N SER A 894 -14.79 -1.90 41.94
CA SER A 894 -13.59 -1.04 41.90
C SER A 894 -12.27 -1.77 42.28
N MET A 895 -12.31 -3.09 42.45
CA MET A 895 -11.22 -3.90 42.99
C MET A 895 -10.27 -4.47 41.93
N PHE A 896 -10.63 -4.38 40.65
CA PHE A 896 -9.77 -4.78 39.54
C PHE A 896 -8.72 -3.69 39.30
N GLY A 897 -7.46 -4.09 39.19
CA GLY A 897 -6.36 -3.21 38.82
C GLY A 897 -6.26 -3.07 37.30
N ARG A 898 -5.05 -2.75 36.84
CA ARG A 898 -4.74 -2.56 35.41
C ARG A 898 -5.21 -3.75 34.57
N VAL A 899 -5.92 -3.45 33.47
CA VAL A 899 -6.24 -4.41 32.42
C VAL A 899 -4.94 -4.85 31.74
N LEU A 900 -4.74 -6.17 31.64
CA LEU A 900 -3.57 -6.79 31.02
C LEU A 900 -3.86 -7.22 29.58
N THR A 901 -5.02 -7.83 29.36
CA THR A 901 -5.46 -8.29 28.04
C THR A 901 -6.98 -8.31 27.93
N GLU A 902 -7.50 -7.96 26.76
CA GLU A 902 -8.89 -8.19 26.37
C GLU A 902 -8.96 -9.29 25.30
N GLY A 903 -10.06 -10.06 25.27
CA GLY A 903 -10.18 -11.26 24.44
C GLY A 903 -11.53 -11.39 23.75
N SER A 904 -11.88 -12.62 23.36
CA SER A 904 -13.13 -12.93 22.64
C SER A 904 -14.39 -12.71 23.49
N LEU A 905 -15.56 -12.67 22.82
CA LEU A 905 -16.86 -12.65 23.48
C LEU A 905 -17.01 -13.81 24.48
N LEU A 906 -17.64 -13.54 25.62
CA LEU A 906 -17.98 -14.58 26.60
C LEU A 906 -18.87 -15.68 26.02
N SER A 907 -19.78 -15.33 25.09
CA SER A 907 -20.60 -16.31 24.38
C SER A 907 -19.75 -17.30 23.62
N ASP A 908 -18.75 -16.82 22.89
CA ASP A 908 -17.99 -17.60 21.93
C ASP A 908 -17.03 -18.53 22.66
N VAL A 909 -16.35 -18.03 23.69
CA VAL A 909 -15.53 -18.83 24.60
C VAL A 909 -16.35 -19.93 25.29
N PHE A 910 -17.60 -19.64 25.67
CA PHE A 910 -18.46 -20.66 26.27
C PHE A 910 -18.99 -21.67 25.23
N MET A 911 -19.26 -21.25 23.99
CA MET A 911 -19.61 -22.15 22.89
C MET A 911 -18.47 -23.10 22.54
N GLU A 912 -17.24 -22.62 22.43
CA GLU A 912 -16.06 -23.45 22.18
C GLU A 912 -15.82 -24.46 23.30
N PHE A 913 -15.91 -24.00 24.56
CA PHE A 913 -15.78 -24.87 25.73
C PHE A 913 -16.85 -25.98 25.74
N LEU A 914 -18.11 -25.64 25.47
CA LEU A 914 -19.18 -26.64 25.37
C LEU A 914 -18.96 -27.61 24.20
N THR A 915 -18.57 -27.11 23.03
CA THR A 915 -18.28 -27.94 21.84
C THR A 915 -17.16 -28.95 22.11
N LYS A 916 -16.11 -28.52 22.82
CA LYS A 916 -14.94 -29.34 23.18
C LYS A 916 -15.22 -30.39 24.26
N HIS A 917 -16.04 -30.05 25.26
CA HIS A 917 -16.26 -30.89 26.45
C HIS A 917 -17.58 -31.69 26.42
N TYR A 918 -18.54 -31.27 25.62
CA TYR A 918 -19.87 -31.87 25.47
C TYR A 918 -20.27 -31.91 23.98
N PRO A 919 -19.47 -32.54 23.09
CA PRO A 919 -19.70 -32.47 21.65
C PRO A 919 -21.11 -32.94 21.25
N ALA A 920 -21.65 -32.32 20.20
CA ALA A 920 -22.89 -32.77 19.55
C ALA A 920 -22.80 -34.25 19.11
N LYS A 921 -23.96 -34.90 18.99
CA LYS A 921 -24.10 -36.35 18.74
C LYS A 921 -24.21 -36.73 17.27
#